data_AF-A0A2H4V9Y3-F1
#
_entry.id   AF-A0A2H4V9Y3-F1
#
_cell.length_a   1.000
_cell.length_b   1.000
_cell.length_c   1.000
_cell.angle_alpha   90.00
_cell.angle_beta   90.00
_cell.angle_gamma   90.00
#
_symmetry.space_group_name_H-M   'P 1'
#
loop_
_entity.id
_entity.type
_entity.pdbx_description
1 polymer ?
#
loop_
_entity_poly.entity_id
_entity_poly.type
_entity_poly.pdbx_seq_one_letter_code
_entity_poly.pdbx_strand_id
1 'polypeptide(L)'
;MTNNGNNGINANGANTTITWNNVTSNSGSGIYVNGADITVSDNTATNNQHGIYLNNSTGTIQSNDLADNQYGIYLSSSSANINFNRIAGNNVYGLYCTGNGIVNATNNWWGSNNDPSTNSSNIYNNGETLNYNPWLVLNINTNPVTTTNNSTIAVDLTHNNAGSDTSPQGNVPDNIPISFFTSLGTITNPGYTRNGKTNATFSRENVSSGAANITVALDNQSLQTNVFFDETPLAIHVNPIGGLYNRTQNVTLITIDPNGTSITYYATDGSDPLVNGIIYSNPITLNTTTILRYVAVDSEGNCGPQYTTTYIIDTTPPNATADIKGGVYNSTQTVTLTATDNIDPHPVIYYTTDGSDPTTSSTLYTSPITLQMNLTTRTIIDLKFIAVDQLGNMGLIQTETYILTLSIVNINNNKTYSLIQDAINDNSTLNGDVIQIYSGTYSETVIVTKKLTIMPVSNNDVTIQAADPNHNVFTITNSGNGSIIQYLTLNGNINLQANDCTIYMNTITGNGTSGIITSNSVNNAIIYNDITCNGFNGIQTNSSSNTIYGNTIHDCVSGIYSENSNNKISSNDLTNNLYGIWTYNSTDNIQFNRIAQNTYGLRNDIGTVNATNNWWGTNNPTNPNDIWIVSGNVNYTQWLVLSVNASSTNSGGNSSVTADLTHNNQGEDTTPQGHVPNGIPVNFTTNYGTIVTTSYTVKGKATTILNLGSTQNATVTTAASLDNQNVSTTGFISTGTAILTITSTAIDNSTGQPLNITHDMPLNNSVTWLSAVWINTGMFTDELQVIVDGIVVQDKYFYNAAYTTWQYSYSTSVFNAIIYANQHLPFISSAELTNFWNNLTTTYNLTSSELEFIQNHGQEFIDNLTVNIVYPGVAGLNLTVTDPHSNVINLNFPGNVIQRTSQVIYTGSLGEGVKSFAIATTKVTEDVMQYWWNQYSSYQTGDAMNVAYNTFLTALMIEYIHDRIADNITTPLNVTWSRTSPAIVSISEDPYQIYETLESDHSMRMTVIGTTENMRVFNFITSNSISFIEYEVMNSSATMELLYIYNNYNTYVEIFEENGFIIIKSLMNDNFLVIDPETSIVRDIDTVNNLYGGYMNGVDVQRNLGKNISL
;
A
#
# COMPACT_ATOMS: atom_id res chain seq x y z
N MET A 1 91.55 57.25 12.56
CA MET A 1 92.78 57.32 13.37
C MET A 1 93.11 55.92 13.85
N THR A 2 94.26 55.37 13.44
CA THR A 2 94.58 53.96 13.67
C THR A 2 96.00 53.72 14.16
N ASN A 3 96.21 52.71 15.01
CA ASN A 3 97.53 52.25 15.49
C ASN A 3 98.40 53.32 16.21
N ASN A 4 97.79 54.25 16.93
CA ASN A 4 98.56 55.17 17.76
C ASN A 4 99.06 54.47 19.02
N GLY A 5 100.30 54.76 19.42
CA GLY A 5 100.92 54.24 20.65
C GLY A 5 100.36 54.84 21.96
N ASN A 6 99.24 55.57 21.90
CA ASN A 6 98.54 56.15 23.06
C ASN A 6 97.06 56.40 22.67
N ASN A 7 96.45 57.53 23.07
CA ASN A 7 95.07 57.87 22.72
C ASN A 7 94.92 58.28 21.24
N GLY A 8 93.82 57.88 20.58
CA GLY A 8 93.49 58.26 19.22
C GLY A 8 93.06 59.73 19.11
N ILE A 9 92.04 60.12 19.88
CA ILE A 9 91.63 61.50 20.12
C ILE A 9 91.86 61.81 21.59
N ASN A 10 92.51 62.94 21.89
CA ASN A 10 92.70 63.42 23.25
C ASN A 10 92.19 64.86 23.36
N ALA A 11 91.10 65.04 24.09
CA ALA A 11 90.46 66.34 24.30
C ALA A 11 90.50 66.75 25.78
N ASN A 12 91.13 67.89 26.07
CA ASN A 12 91.13 68.50 27.40
C ASN A 12 90.51 69.90 27.32
N GLY A 13 89.32 70.09 27.90
CA GLY A 13 88.58 71.35 27.84
C GLY A 13 87.05 71.18 27.90
N ALA A 14 86.35 72.22 28.37
CA ALA A 14 84.89 72.22 28.48
C ALA A 14 84.20 72.56 27.13
N ASN A 15 82.93 72.15 26.96
CA ASN A 15 82.12 72.34 25.75
C ASN A 15 82.71 71.68 24.49
N THR A 16 83.32 70.50 24.64
CA THR A 16 83.93 69.78 23.52
C THR A 16 82.92 68.88 22.82
N THR A 17 82.84 68.96 21.49
CA THR A 17 82.03 68.05 20.65
C THR A 17 82.94 67.18 19.78
N ILE A 18 82.82 65.85 19.87
CA ILE A 18 83.57 64.87 19.10
C ILE A 18 82.57 64.00 18.36
N THR A 19 82.49 64.13 17.03
CA THR A 19 81.51 63.38 16.24
C THR A 19 82.05 62.88 14.91
N TRP A 20 81.50 61.77 14.41
CA TRP A 20 81.81 61.22 13.08
C TRP A 20 83.26 60.76 12.88
N ASN A 21 83.91 60.28 13.95
CA ASN A 21 85.29 59.79 13.88
C ASN A 21 85.34 58.26 13.90
N ASN A 22 86.24 57.68 13.11
CA ASN A 22 86.63 56.28 13.23
C ASN A 22 88.02 56.17 13.90
N VAL A 23 88.07 55.63 15.12
CA VAL A 23 89.27 55.47 15.95
C VAL A 23 89.48 53.99 16.27
N THR A 24 90.48 53.34 15.67
CA THR A 24 90.66 51.89 15.86
C THR A 24 92.08 51.46 16.15
N SER A 25 92.26 50.35 16.87
CA SER A 25 93.57 49.72 17.14
C SER A 25 94.60 50.60 17.86
N ASN A 26 94.17 51.55 18.69
CA ASN A 26 95.08 52.37 19.48
C ASN A 26 95.42 51.67 20.80
N SER A 27 96.68 51.74 21.25
CA SER A 27 97.10 51.06 22.48
C SER A 27 96.57 51.73 23.77
N GLY A 28 96.09 52.97 23.67
CA GLY A 28 95.35 53.68 24.74
C GLY A 28 93.86 53.80 24.43
N SER A 29 93.26 54.94 24.74
CA SER A 29 91.83 55.20 24.48
C SER A 29 91.60 55.60 23.02
N GLY A 30 90.55 55.09 22.36
CA GLY A 30 90.09 55.60 21.07
C GLY A 30 89.76 57.07 21.18
N ILE A 31 88.93 57.44 22.15
CA ILE A 31 88.60 58.81 22.52
C ILE A 31 88.86 59.00 24.01
N TYR A 32 89.79 59.88 24.38
CA TYR A 32 90.03 60.31 25.75
C TYR A 32 89.54 61.74 25.95
N VAL A 33 88.75 61.96 26.99
CA VAL A 33 88.16 63.26 27.30
C VAL A 33 88.36 63.61 28.79
N ASN A 34 88.79 64.85 29.04
CA ASN A 34 88.84 65.46 30.35
C ASN A 34 88.29 66.90 30.28
N GLY A 35 87.04 67.08 30.70
CA GLY A 35 86.36 68.38 30.64
C GLY A 35 84.86 68.30 30.97
N ALA A 36 84.23 69.46 31.17
CA ALA A 36 82.80 69.56 31.45
C ALA A 36 81.98 69.82 30.18
N ASP A 37 80.72 69.41 30.17
CA ASP A 37 79.75 69.62 29.09
C ASP A 37 80.21 69.07 27.73
N ILE A 38 80.73 67.84 27.73
CA ILE A 38 81.24 67.16 26.53
C ILE A 38 80.11 66.48 25.77
N THR A 39 80.21 66.41 24.44
CA THR A 39 79.31 65.61 23.59
C THR A 39 80.15 64.71 22.70
N VAL A 40 80.03 63.39 22.87
CA VAL A 40 80.69 62.40 22.01
C VAL A 40 79.59 61.61 21.30
N SER A 41 79.41 61.81 20.00
CA SER A 41 78.38 61.09 19.24
C SER A 41 78.79 60.62 17.87
N ASP A 42 78.15 59.58 17.34
CA ASP A 42 78.37 59.13 15.96
C ASP A 42 79.82 58.73 15.65
N ASN A 43 80.59 58.30 16.65
CA ASN A 43 81.95 57.81 16.46
C ASN A 43 81.98 56.28 16.46
N THR A 44 82.87 55.70 15.66
CA THR A 44 83.23 54.30 15.71
C THR A 44 84.56 54.17 16.44
N ALA A 45 84.57 53.52 17.60
CA ALA A 45 85.79 53.22 18.35
C ALA A 45 85.94 51.72 18.54
N THR A 46 86.91 51.10 17.87
CA THR A 46 87.09 49.65 17.93
C THR A 46 88.51 49.19 18.20
N ASN A 47 88.71 48.01 18.79
CA ASN A 47 90.06 47.45 19.02
C ASN A 47 91.02 48.34 19.83
N ASN A 48 90.52 49.27 20.65
CA ASN A 48 91.33 50.11 21.53
C ASN A 48 91.40 49.53 22.95
N GLN A 49 92.26 50.08 23.81
CA GLN A 49 92.20 49.76 25.25
C GLN A 49 90.88 50.26 25.84
N HIS A 50 90.54 51.53 25.62
CA HIS A 50 89.22 52.08 25.97
C HIS A 50 88.59 52.63 24.70
N GLY A 51 87.35 52.29 24.36
CA GLY A 51 86.66 52.90 23.22
C GLY A 51 86.51 54.40 23.45
N ILE A 52 85.84 54.75 24.55
CA ILE A 52 85.77 56.11 25.09
C ILE A 52 86.19 56.10 26.55
N TYR A 53 87.07 57.01 26.96
CA TYR A 53 87.47 57.22 28.34
C TYR A 53 87.20 58.68 28.76
N LEU A 54 86.30 58.87 29.72
CA LEU A 54 86.11 60.15 30.44
C LEU A 54 86.79 60.10 31.81
N ASN A 55 87.58 61.12 32.10
CA ASN A 55 88.22 61.32 33.40
C ASN A 55 87.80 62.68 33.98
N ASN A 56 87.23 62.70 35.20
CA ASN A 56 86.68 63.90 35.86
C ASN A 56 85.84 64.78 34.92
N SER A 57 84.94 64.16 34.14
CA SER A 57 84.21 64.83 33.07
C SER A 57 82.70 64.77 33.25
N THR A 58 81.99 65.70 32.61
CA THR A 58 80.52 65.67 32.50
C THR A 58 80.09 65.78 31.05
N GLY A 59 79.03 65.06 30.64
CA GLY A 59 78.49 65.23 29.30
C GLY A 59 77.58 64.12 28.78
N THR A 60 77.47 64.03 27.44
CA THR A 60 76.61 63.08 26.73
C THR A 60 77.43 62.23 25.77
N ILE A 61 77.22 60.92 25.79
CA ILE A 61 77.82 59.93 24.89
C ILE A 61 76.68 59.21 24.19
N GLN A 62 76.48 59.45 22.90
CA GLN A 62 75.34 58.84 22.20
C GLN A 62 75.61 58.39 20.78
N SER A 63 74.91 57.37 20.30
CA SER A 63 75.04 56.93 18.90
C SER A 63 76.48 56.58 18.47
N ASN A 64 77.34 56.11 19.38
CA ASN A 64 78.68 55.63 19.06
C ASN A 64 78.69 54.10 18.89
N ASP A 65 79.54 53.61 18.00
CA ASP A 65 79.81 52.19 17.81
C ASP A 65 81.13 51.81 18.51
N LEU A 66 81.01 51.16 19.67
CA LEU A 66 82.09 50.90 20.62
C LEU A 66 82.30 49.40 20.75
N ALA A 67 82.90 48.81 19.71
CA ALA A 67 83.05 47.36 19.61
C ALA A 67 84.49 46.85 19.74
N ASP A 68 84.67 45.64 20.28
CA ASP A 68 85.96 44.94 20.32
C ASP A 68 87.11 45.68 21.04
N ASN A 69 86.81 46.64 21.91
CA ASN A 69 87.81 47.28 22.77
C ASN A 69 88.07 46.43 24.02
N GLN A 70 89.11 46.70 24.81
CA GLN A 70 89.20 46.07 26.15
C GLN A 70 88.07 46.60 27.05
N TYR A 71 87.87 47.92 27.06
CA TYR A 71 86.75 48.57 27.71
C TYR A 71 85.97 49.38 26.68
N GLY A 72 84.64 49.22 26.58
CA GLY A 72 83.83 50.01 25.63
C GLY A 72 83.81 51.49 26.02
N ILE A 73 83.26 51.79 27.19
CA ILE A 73 83.29 53.09 27.83
C ILE A 73 83.90 52.96 29.23
N TYR A 74 84.87 53.81 29.54
CA TYR A 74 85.50 53.90 30.85
C TYR A 74 85.21 55.29 31.44
N LEU A 75 84.65 55.33 32.64
CA LEU A 75 84.35 56.55 33.39
C LEU A 75 85.13 56.53 34.70
N SER A 76 85.97 57.54 34.90
CA SER A 76 86.64 57.79 36.18
C SER A 76 86.13 59.11 36.76
N SER A 77 85.42 59.04 37.90
CA SER A 77 84.81 60.16 38.61
C SER A 77 84.05 61.10 37.67
N SER A 78 83.24 60.54 36.78
CA SER A 78 82.62 61.27 35.66
C SER A 78 81.10 61.06 35.65
N SER A 79 80.33 62.08 35.27
CA SER A 79 78.87 61.98 35.18
C SER A 79 78.41 62.13 33.74
N ALA A 80 77.77 61.11 33.16
CA ALA A 80 77.39 61.15 31.75
C ALA A 80 76.03 60.52 31.46
N ASN A 81 75.32 61.10 30.49
CA ASN A 81 74.20 60.45 29.80
C ASN A 81 74.75 59.63 28.64
N ILE A 82 74.63 58.32 28.73
CA ILE A 82 75.14 57.36 27.75
C ILE A 82 73.93 56.67 27.13
N ASN A 83 73.55 57.02 25.91
CA ASN A 83 72.33 56.48 25.29
C ASN A 83 72.55 56.12 23.83
N PHE A 84 71.84 55.11 23.32
CA PHE A 84 71.84 54.76 21.90
C PHE A 84 73.20 54.37 21.32
N ASN A 85 74.16 53.94 22.12
CA ASN A 85 75.43 53.42 21.63
C ASN A 85 75.33 51.91 21.37
N ARG A 86 76.10 51.40 20.40
CA ARG A 86 76.40 49.96 20.29
C ARG A 86 77.64 49.67 21.13
N ILE A 87 77.49 48.90 22.20
CA ILE A 87 78.58 48.51 23.12
C ILE A 87 78.65 46.99 23.10
N ALA A 88 79.40 46.43 22.16
CA ALA A 88 79.39 45.00 21.87
C ALA A 88 80.80 44.42 21.72
N GLY A 89 81.03 43.16 22.07
CA GLY A 89 82.32 42.48 21.84
C GLY A 89 83.52 43.01 22.64
N ASN A 90 83.31 43.90 23.62
CA ASN A 90 84.41 44.42 24.43
C ASN A 90 84.92 43.34 25.41
N ASN A 91 86.24 43.15 25.47
CA ASN A 91 86.87 41.97 26.06
C ASN A 91 86.95 41.97 27.60
N VAL A 92 86.83 43.13 28.26
CA VAL A 92 86.86 43.24 29.72
C VAL A 92 85.53 43.77 30.23
N TYR A 93 85.19 45.02 29.91
CA TYR A 93 83.90 45.61 30.29
C TYR A 93 83.29 46.46 29.17
N GLY A 94 82.00 46.30 28.88
CA GLY A 94 81.27 47.21 28.00
C GLY A 94 81.25 48.65 28.55
N LEU A 95 80.87 48.79 29.82
CA LEU A 95 80.91 50.04 30.59
C LEU A 95 81.61 49.79 31.93
N TYR A 96 82.61 50.61 32.23
CA TYR A 96 83.35 50.57 33.48
C TYR A 96 83.27 51.92 34.19
N CYS A 97 82.61 51.95 35.34
CA CYS A 97 82.39 53.13 36.15
C CYS A 97 83.17 53.02 37.46
N THR A 98 83.99 54.03 37.78
CA THR A 98 84.70 54.13 39.06
C THR A 98 84.77 55.57 39.54
N GLY A 99 84.56 55.82 40.83
CA GLY A 99 84.50 57.19 41.39
C GLY A 99 83.13 57.48 41.98
N ASN A 100 82.68 58.74 41.97
CA ASN A 100 81.42 59.17 42.59
C ASN A 100 80.46 59.90 41.61
N GLY A 101 80.54 59.62 40.31
CA GLY A 101 79.69 60.22 39.28
C GLY A 101 78.26 59.67 39.21
N ILE A 102 77.39 60.34 38.45
CA ILE A 102 76.02 59.91 38.12
C ILE A 102 75.97 59.54 36.64
N VAL A 103 75.62 58.30 36.34
CA VAL A 103 75.65 57.73 34.98
C VAL A 103 74.29 57.20 34.59
N ASN A 104 73.75 57.71 33.49
CA ASN A 104 72.53 57.22 32.88
C ASN A 104 72.86 56.50 31.58
N ALA A 105 73.05 55.19 31.64
CA ALA A 105 73.38 54.30 30.53
C ALA A 105 72.16 53.59 29.91
N THR A 106 70.99 54.21 29.93
CA THR A 106 69.76 53.62 29.36
C THR A 106 69.76 53.64 27.84
N ASN A 107 68.94 52.78 27.22
CA ASN A 107 68.73 52.64 25.78
C ASN A 107 70.03 52.47 24.96
N ASN A 108 71.01 51.75 25.47
CA ASN A 108 72.15 51.27 24.68
C ASN A 108 71.90 49.83 24.20
N TRP A 109 72.53 49.46 23.09
CA TRP A 109 72.62 48.08 22.63
C TRP A 109 73.87 47.42 23.19
N TRP A 110 73.71 46.39 24.01
CA TRP A 110 74.80 45.70 24.71
C TRP A 110 75.28 44.43 24.00
N GLY A 111 75.00 44.30 22.70
CA GLY A 111 75.35 43.14 21.88
C GLY A 111 74.41 41.93 22.00
N SER A 112 73.41 41.97 22.89
CA SER A 112 72.36 40.96 22.99
C SER A 112 71.05 41.50 23.59
N ASN A 113 69.95 40.78 23.41
CA ASN A 113 68.67 41.11 24.02
C ASN A 113 68.64 40.84 25.54
N ASN A 114 69.63 40.12 26.07
CA ASN A 114 69.70 39.75 27.48
C ASN A 114 70.01 40.97 28.36
N ASP A 115 69.60 40.89 29.63
CA ASP A 115 69.90 41.92 30.62
C ASP A 115 71.42 42.14 30.73
N PRO A 116 71.92 43.37 30.54
CA PRO A 116 73.35 43.68 30.59
C PRO A 116 74.00 43.28 31.91
N SER A 117 73.26 43.24 33.03
CA SER A 117 73.82 42.81 34.31
C SER A 117 74.07 41.30 34.43
N THR A 118 73.48 40.49 33.55
CA THR A 118 73.66 39.02 33.60
C THR A 118 75.03 38.58 33.12
N ASN A 119 75.73 39.41 32.36
CA ASN A 119 77.13 39.23 32.03
C ASN A 119 77.95 40.27 32.81
N SER A 120 78.72 39.81 33.79
CA SER A 120 79.55 40.70 34.61
C SER A 120 80.54 41.52 33.76
N SER A 121 80.88 41.07 32.56
CA SER A 121 81.74 41.74 31.57
C SER A 121 81.02 42.82 30.74
N ASN A 122 79.72 43.06 30.91
CA ASN A 122 79.03 44.14 30.21
C ASN A 122 79.08 45.45 31.00
N ILE A 123 78.87 45.37 32.32
CA ILE A 123 78.84 46.54 33.20
C ILE A 123 79.59 46.25 34.49
N TYR A 124 80.58 47.08 34.80
CA TYR A 124 81.20 47.17 36.11
C TYR A 124 80.96 48.55 36.71
N ASN A 125 80.43 48.60 37.93
CA ASN A 125 80.21 49.85 38.64
C ASN A 125 80.78 49.77 40.06
N ASN A 126 81.77 50.61 40.35
CA ASN A 126 82.44 50.70 41.65
C ASN A 126 82.45 52.15 42.16
N GLY A 127 81.33 52.54 42.78
CA GLY A 127 81.16 53.81 43.50
C GLY A 127 80.22 54.82 42.84
N GLU A 128 79.82 54.64 41.57
CA GLU A 128 78.96 55.59 40.86
C GLU A 128 77.46 55.22 40.96
N THR A 129 76.57 56.19 40.78
CA THR A 129 75.11 55.92 40.66
C THR A 129 74.79 55.61 39.20
N LEU A 130 74.55 54.35 38.87
CA LEU A 130 74.35 53.88 37.49
C LEU A 130 72.91 53.42 37.23
N ASN A 131 72.27 53.97 36.19
CA ASN A 131 71.02 53.47 35.63
C ASN A 131 71.23 52.98 34.19
N TYR A 132 71.05 51.69 33.91
CA TYR A 132 71.21 51.11 32.55
C TYR A 132 69.90 50.51 31.98
N ASN A 133 68.83 50.44 32.77
CA ASN A 133 67.54 49.83 32.39
C ASN A 133 66.52 50.96 32.14
N PRO A 134 65.90 51.05 30.96
CA PRO A 134 65.83 50.04 29.89
C PRO A 134 67.03 50.01 28.94
N TRP A 135 67.24 48.90 28.21
CA TRP A 135 68.25 48.72 27.15
C TRP A 135 67.59 48.34 25.82
N LEU A 136 68.26 48.57 24.68
CA LEU A 136 67.71 48.25 23.36
C LEU A 136 67.69 46.74 23.11
N VAL A 137 66.67 46.25 22.42
CA VAL A 137 66.54 44.85 21.99
C VAL A 137 66.38 44.77 20.47
N LEU A 138 67.00 43.77 19.87
CA LEU A 138 66.82 43.39 18.47
C LEU A 138 65.46 42.69 18.33
N ASN A 139 64.64 43.10 17.39
CA ASN A 139 63.39 42.43 17.02
C ASN A 139 63.37 42.12 15.53
N ILE A 140 62.64 41.06 15.16
CA ILE A 140 62.43 40.63 13.78
C ILE A 140 60.94 40.49 13.50
N ASN A 141 60.48 40.96 12.35
CA ASN A 141 59.13 40.79 11.85
C ASN A 141 59.15 40.37 10.38
N THR A 142 58.21 39.52 9.97
CA THR A 142 58.07 39.03 8.59
C THR A 142 56.72 39.40 8.01
N ASN A 143 56.73 39.94 6.79
CA ASN A 143 55.49 40.34 6.13
C ASN A 143 55.55 40.08 4.59
N PRO A 144 54.64 39.26 4.04
CA PRO A 144 53.72 38.37 4.75
C PRO A 144 54.43 37.11 5.29
N VAL A 145 53.85 36.47 6.33
CA VAL A 145 54.37 35.21 6.93
C VAL A 145 54.07 33.99 6.04
N THR A 146 52.94 34.02 5.33
CA THR A 146 52.58 33.03 4.29
C THR A 146 52.49 33.73 2.94
N THR A 147 53.09 33.15 1.90
CA THR A 147 53.20 33.82 0.60
C THR A 147 53.33 32.83 -0.54
N THR A 148 52.87 33.21 -1.72
CA THR A 148 53.23 32.51 -2.99
C THR A 148 54.42 33.18 -3.69
N ASN A 149 54.93 34.30 -3.14
CA ASN A 149 55.95 35.16 -3.71
C ASN A 149 57.03 35.56 -2.66
N ASN A 150 57.62 36.76 -2.76
CA ASN A 150 58.65 37.23 -1.84
C ASN A 150 58.05 37.76 -0.52
N SER A 151 58.81 37.65 0.58
CA SER A 151 58.48 38.24 1.88
C SER A 151 59.54 39.23 2.32
N THR A 152 59.13 40.29 3.02
CA THR A 152 60.06 41.26 3.61
C THR A 152 60.32 40.89 5.07
N ILE A 153 61.60 40.77 5.41
CA ILE A 153 62.11 40.48 6.75
C ILE A 153 62.63 41.79 7.35
N ALA A 154 61.86 42.39 8.26
CA ALA A 154 62.18 43.66 8.89
C ALA A 154 62.86 43.42 10.25
N VAL A 155 63.96 44.12 10.49
CA VAL A 155 64.73 44.09 11.73
C VAL A 155 64.71 45.47 12.39
N ASP A 156 64.42 45.48 13.68
CA ASP A 156 64.13 46.69 14.46
C ASP A 156 64.95 46.70 15.77
N LEU A 157 65.82 47.70 15.94
CA LEU A 157 66.59 48.00 17.17
C LEU A 157 66.12 49.30 17.84
N THR A 158 64.96 49.83 17.46
CA THR A 158 64.44 51.07 18.04
C THR A 158 63.61 50.82 19.27
N HIS A 159 63.38 49.56 19.68
CA HIS A 159 62.62 49.24 20.88
C HIS A 159 63.53 48.82 22.02
N ASN A 160 63.17 49.22 23.23
CA ASN A 160 63.85 48.76 24.43
C ASN A 160 63.22 47.48 25.00
N ASN A 161 63.88 46.86 25.98
CA ASN A 161 63.44 45.63 26.64
C ASN A 161 62.08 45.75 27.35
N ALA A 162 61.58 46.97 27.59
CA ALA A 162 60.23 47.22 28.09
C ALA A 162 59.19 47.36 26.95
N GLY A 163 59.59 47.18 25.69
CA GLY A 163 58.74 47.29 24.51
C GLY A 163 58.44 48.71 24.05
N SER A 164 59.06 49.74 24.64
CA SER A 164 58.84 51.13 24.24
C SER A 164 59.66 51.48 22.99
N ASP A 165 59.03 52.10 21.99
CA ASP A 165 59.72 52.66 20.82
C ASP A 165 60.53 53.90 21.23
N THR A 166 61.83 53.82 21.03
CA THR A 166 62.81 54.84 21.37
C THR A 166 63.28 55.65 20.15
N SER A 167 62.79 55.33 18.94
CA SER A 167 63.16 56.04 17.71
C SER A 167 62.95 57.56 17.76
N PRO A 168 61.99 58.15 18.51
CA PRO A 168 61.89 59.60 18.64
C PRO A 168 63.01 60.25 19.48
N GLN A 169 63.66 59.49 20.37
CA GLN A 169 64.72 59.99 21.26
C GLN A 169 66.12 59.78 20.67
N GLY A 170 66.33 58.74 19.87
CA GLY A 170 67.59 58.43 19.22
C GLY A 170 67.66 57.00 18.72
N ASN A 171 68.77 56.64 18.08
CA ASN A 171 68.99 55.28 17.57
C ASN A 171 70.46 54.88 17.65
N VAL A 172 70.69 53.57 17.67
CA VAL A 172 72.03 52.99 17.43
C VAL A 172 72.62 53.54 16.13
N PRO A 173 73.95 53.68 16.02
CA PRO A 173 74.58 54.21 14.83
C PRO A 173 74.09 53.57 13.53
N ASP A 174 74.03 54.36 12.48
CA ASP A 174 73.76 53.86 11.14
C ASP A 174 74.95 53.06 10.60
N ASN A 175 74.68 52.19 9.63
CA ASN A 175 75.63 51.31 8.95
C ASN A 175 76.21 50.17 9.81
N ILE A 176 75.52 49.77 10.88
CA ILE A 176 75.84 48.52 11.60
C ILE A 176 75.34 47.34 10.74
N PRO A 177 76.22 46.40 10.33
CA PRO A 177 75.82 45.25 9.52
C PRO A 177 75.04 44.22 10.34
N ILE A 178 73.89 43.80 9.82
CA ILE A 178 73.05 42.72 10.35
C ILE A 178 73.01 41.59 9.31
N SER A 179 73.34 40.37 9.75
CA SER A 179 73.41 39.21 8.87
C SER A 179 72.07 38.46 8.82
N PHE A 180 71.67 38.02 7.62
CA PHE A 180 70.46 37.28 7.32
C PHE A 180 70.81 35.94 6.66
N PHE A 181 70.19 34.86 7.14
CA PHE A 181 70.34 33.51 6.60
C PHE A 181 68.98 32.87 6.42
N THR A 182 68.83 31.98 5.44
CA THR A 182 67.62 31.19 5.23
C THR A 182 67.95 29.71 5.04
N SER A 183 67.08 28.83 5.53
CA SER A 183 67.18 27.38 5.32
C SER A 183 66.69 26.91 3.94
N LEU A 184 65.87 27.72 3.27
CA LEU A 184 65.27 27.44 1.97
C LEU A 184 65.14 28.75 1.19
N GLY A 185 65.29 28.73 -0.13
CA GLY A 185 65.25 29.95 -0.96
C GLY A 185 66.47 30.86 -0.79
N THR A 186 66.35 32.12 -1.20
CA THR A 186 67.41 33.12 -1.11
C THR A 186 66.98 34.36 -0.33
N ILE A 187 67.92 35.01 0.37
CA ILE A 187 67.67 36.23 1.15
C ILE A 187 68.78 37.26 0.94
N THR A 188 68.42 38.53 0.82
CA THR A 188 69.41 39.62 0.69
C THR A 188 70.20 39.81 1.99
N ASN A 189 71.54 39.77 1.92
CA ASN A 189 72.43 39.79 3.09
C ASN A 189 73.79 40.45 2.76
N PRO A 190 74.41 41.28 3.64
CA PRO A 190 73.88 41.83 4.90
C PRO A 190 72.96 43.03 4.70
N GLY A 191 72.08 43.25 5.67
CA GLY A 191 71.36 44.51 5.84
C GLY A 191 72.18 45.47 6.71
N TYR A 192 71.99 46.78 6.55
CA TYR A 192 72.71 47.80 7.32
C TYR A 192 71.71 48.69 8.05
N THR A 193 71.92 48.94 9.34
CA THR A 193 71.03 49.81 10.12
C THR A 193 70.93 51.20 9.51
N ARG A 194 69.70 51.72 9.43
CA ARG A 194 69.40 53.12 9.15
C ARG A 194 68.29 53.57 10.08
N ASN A 195 68.54 54.57 10.91
CA ASN A 195 67.68 54.96 12.04
C ASN A 195 67.30 53.76 12.92
N GLY A 196 68.25 52.85 13.16
CA GLY A 196 68.05 51.65 13.99
C GLY A 196 67.22 50.52 13.36
N LYS A 197 66.91 50.55 12.05
CA LYS A 197 66.18 49.47 11.37
C LYS A 197 66.85 49.03 10.07
N THR A 198 66.58 47.81 9.60
CA THR A 198 66.96 47.34 8.26
C THR A 198 65.99 46.27 7.78
N ASN A 199 65.82 46.14 6.47
CA ASN A 199 64.99 45.09 5.87
C ASN A 199 65.84 44.19 4.97
N ALA A 200 65.47 42.92 4.87
CA ALA A 200 65.94 41.99 3.86
C ALA A 200 64.74 41.42 3.09
N THR A 201 64.92 41.09 1.82
CA THR A 201 63.90 40.43 1.00
C THR A 201 64.22 38.95 0.89
N PHE A 202 63.27 38.11 1.33
CA PHE A 202 63.27 36.67 1.14
C PHE A 202 62.54 36.30 -0.16
N SER A 203 63.11 35.40 -0.95
CA SER A 203 62.53 34.85 -2.18
C SER A 203 62.53 33.31 -2.14
N ARG A 204 61.38 32.70 -2.43
CA ARG A 204 61.22 31.24 -2.50
C ARG A 204 61.82 30.60 -3.77
N GLU A 205 62.14 31.42 -4.77
CA GLU A 205 62.53 30.99 -6.11
C GLU A 205 61.49 30.02 -6.72
N ASN A 206 61.88 28.79 -7.10
CA ASN A 206 61.02 27.82 -7.80
C ASN A 206 60.39 26.75 -6.90
N VAL A 207 60.49 26.86 -5.56
CA VAL A 207 60.03 25.79 -4.65
C VAL A 207 58.53 25.90 -4.40
N SER A 208 57.74 24.93 -4.87
CA SER A 208 56.26 24.93 -4.88
C SER A 208 55.60 24.89 -3.49
N SER A 209 56.15 24.16 -2.53
CA SER A 209 55.66 24.13 -1.14
C SER A 209 56.79 23.93 -0.12
N GLY A 210 56.64 24.45 1.10
CA GLY A 210 57.61 24.32 2.19
C GLY A 210 57.63 25.46 3.21
N ALA A 211 58.49 25.32 4.23
CA ALA A 211 58.72 26.31 5.29
C ALA A 211 60.20 26.74 5.32
N ALA A 212 60.48 28.01 5.04
CA ALA A 212 61.81 28.60 5.13
C ALA A 212 62.04 29.25 6.50
N ASN A 213 63.04 28.77 7.25
CA ASN A 213 63.45 29.37 8.52
C ASN A 213 64.50 30.46 8.25
N ILE A 214 64.18 31.69 8.63
CA ILE A 214 65.02 32.87 8.48
C ILE A 214 65.70 33.18 9.80
N THR A 215 67.03 33.23 9.81
CA THR A 215 67.83 33.62 10.96
C THR A 215 68.45 35.01 10.75
N VAL A 216 68.23 35.93 11.69
CA VAL A 216 68.86 37.26 11.75
C VAL A 216 69.88 37.27 12.87
N ALA A 217 71.10 37.73 12.58
CA ALA A 217 72.18 37.81 13.55
C ALA A 217 72.81 39.21 13.58
N LEU A 218 72.92 39.77 14.79
CA LEU A 218 73.71 40.96 15.11
C LEU A 218 74.48 40.68 16.40
N ASP A 219 75.79 40.86 16.37
CA ASP A 219 76.69 40.63 17.51
C ASP A 219 76.53 39.24 18.08
N ASN A 220 76.20 39.12 19.37
CA ASN A 220 75.97 37.85 20.05
C ASN A 220 74.48 37.48 20.08
N GLN A 221 73.62 38.21 19.37
CA GLN A 221 72.20 37.91 19.25
C GLN A 221 71.91 37.24 17.91
N SER A 222 71.15 36.15 17.95
CA SER A 222 70.42 35.64 16.79
C SER A 222 68.94 35.49 17.10
N LEU A 223 68.08 35.74 16.12
CA LEU A 223 66.63 35.55 16.17
C LEU A 223 66.18 34.78 14.93
N GLN A 224 65.11 34.01 15.06
CA GLN A 224 64.55 33.22 13.98
C GLN A 224 63.07 33.49 13.75
N THR A 225 62.63 33.32 12.51
CA THR A 225 61.23 33.42 12.08
C THR A 225 61.01 32.50 10.86
N ASN A 226 59.78 32.15 10.53
CA ASN A 226 59.46 31.27 9.40
C ASN A 226 58.65 32.00 8.32
N VAL A 227 58.82 31.55 7.07
CA VAL A 227 57.97 31.91 5.92
C VAL A 227 57.45 30.63 5.24
N PHE A 228 56.14 30.51 4.99
CA PHE A 228 55.50 29.31 4.42
C PHE A 228 54.93 29.54 3.00
N PHE A 229 54.93 28.50 2.16
CA PHE A 229 54.37 28.47 0.79
C PHE A 229 53.78 27.09 0.46
N ASP A 230 52.66 26.99 -0.28
CA ASP A 230 52.03 25.74 -0.75
C ASP A 230 51.18 25.91 -2.04
N GLU A 231 51.26 24.96 -2.99
CA GLU A 231 50.60 24.98 -4.31
C GLU A 231 50.09 23.59 -4.82
N THR A 232 49.77 22.59 -3.98
CA THR A 232 49.27 21.26 -4.46
C THR A 232 47.73 21.18 -4.66
N PRO A 233 47.18 20.69 -5.81
CA PRO A 233 45.73 20.64 -6.06
C PRO A 233 45.02 19.35 -5.58
N LEU A 234 43.78 19.48 -5.11
CA LEU A 234 42.86 18.39 -4.70
C LEU A 234 42.21 17.67 -5.89
N ALA A 235 41.93 16.36 -5.79
CA ALA A 235 41.23 15.57 -6.82
C ALA A 235 40.08 14.71 -6.26
N ILE A 236 39.01 14.51 -7.06
CA ILE A 236 37.86 13.65 -6.69
C ILE A 236 37.66 12.54 -7.71
N HIS A 237 37.49 11.31 -7.23
CA HIS A 237 37.04 10.16 -8.03
C HIS A 237 35.56 9.87 -7.78
N VAL A 238 34.80 9.62 -8.85
CA VAL A 238 33.38 9.28 -8.82
C VAL A 238 33.15 7.83 -9.27
N ASN A 239 32.27 7.10 -8.59
CA ASN A 239 31.88 5.74 -8.96
C ASN A 239 30.41 5.45 -8.63
N PRO A 240 29.58 4.95 -9.58
CA PRO A 240 29.86 4.75 -11.00
C PRO A 240 30.05 6.09 -11.73
N ILE A 241 30.72 6.08 -12.88
CA ILE A 241 30.86 7.26 -13.76
C ILE A 241 29.48 7.67 -14.34
N GLY A 242 29.32 8.92 -14.80
CA GLY A 242 28.06 9.33 -15.45
C GLY A 242 27.75 8.52 -16.72
N GLY A 243 26.46 8.32 -17.00
CA GLY A 243 26.00 7.50 -18.10
C GLY A 243 24.50 7.19 -18.05
N LEU A 244 24.06 6.31 -18.96
CA LEU A 244 22.68 5.83 -19.06
C LEU A 244 22.52 4.51 -18.30
N TYR A 245 21.50 4.41 -17.46
CA TYR A 245 21.33 3.30 -16.53
C TYR A 245 19.87 2.90 -16.35
N ASN A 246 19.61 1.59 -16.37
CA ASN A 246 18.28 1.00 -16.22
C ASN A 246 17.82 0.76 -14.76
N ARG A 247 18.49 1.37 -13.79
CA ARG A 247 18.28 1.18 -12.35
C ARG A 247 18.86 2.34 -11.57
N THR A 248 18.40 2.51 -10.34
CA THR A 248 18.96 3.46 -9.37
C THR A 248 20.48 3.28 -9.24
N GLN A 249 21.25 4.38 -9.33
CA GLN A 249 22.68 4.37 -9.05
C GLN A 249 22.97 4.93 -7.66
N ASN A 250 23.89 4.31 -6.93
CA ASN A 250 24.47 4.87 -5.71
C ASN A 250 25.88 5.38 -6.04
N VAL A 251 26.02 6.70 -6.15
CA VAL A 251 27.25 7.38 -6.54
C VAL A 251 28.10 7.69 -5.32
N THR A 252 29.32 7.17 -5.28
CA THR A 252 30.32 7.52 -4.28
C THR A 252 31.32 8.54 -4.83
N LEU A 253 31.65 9.52 -4.00
CA LEU A 253 32.70 10.50 -4.26
C LEU A 253 33.86 10.23 -3.28
N ILE A 254 35.07 10.10 -3.81
CA ILE A 254 36.27 9.82 -3.03
C ILE A 254 37.29 10.91 -3.32
N THR A 255 37.61 11.71 -2.31
CA THR A 255 38.55 12.81 -2.45
C THR A 255 39.94 12.36 -2.02
N ILE A 256 40.92 12.68 -2.86
CA ILE A 256 42.33 12.44 -2.58
C ILE A 256 42.95 13.78 -2.19
N ASP A 257 43.31 13.89 -0.91
CA ASP A 257 44.11 14.97 -0.34
C ASP A 257 45.37 14.36 0.31
N PRO A 258 46.56 14.54 -0.28
CA PRO A 258 47.79 13.97 0.26
C PRO A 258 48.35 14.71 1.48
N ASN A 259 47.86 15.93 1.80
CA ASN A 259 48.46 16.81 2.81
C ASN A 259 47.53 17.16 3.98
N GLY A 260 46.24 16.79 3.95
CA GLY A 260 45.29 17.14 5.01
C GLY A 260 43.93 16.45 4.94
N THR A 261 42.97 17.00 5.69
CA THR A 261 41.56 16.60 5.66
C THR A 261 40.76 17.58 4.78
N SER A 262 40.09 17.08 3.76
CA SER A 262 39.24 17.88 2.86
C SER A 262 37.75 17.59 3.04
N ILE A 263 36.92 18.58 2.70
CA ILE A 263 35.46 18.46 2.65
C ILE A 263 35.01 18.47 1.19
N THR A 264 34.12 17.55 0.84
CA THR A 264 33.56 17.45 -0.51
C THR A 264 32.13 17.97 -0.53
N TYR A 265 31.83 18.89 -1.43
CA TYR A 265 30.50 19.45 -1.66
C TYR A 265 29.95 18.95 -2.98
N TYR A 266 28.65 18.69 -3.05
CA TYR A 266 27.98 18.31 -4.29
C TYR A 266 26.60 18.97 -4.43
N ALA A 267 26.10 19.00 -5.66
CA ALA A 267 24.76 19.45 -6.04
C ALA A 267 24.18 18.51 -7.11
N THR A 268 22.93 18.09 -6.96
CA THR A 268 22.24 17.14 -7.87
C THR A 268 21.37 17.83 -8.92
N ASP A 269 21.16 19.14 -8.79
CA ASP A 269 20.36 19.97 -9.70
C ASP A 269 21.20 20.73 -10.73
N GLY A 270 22.52 20.49 -10.77
CA GLY A 270 23.46 21.20 -11.63
C GLY A 270 23.83 22.62 -11.13
N SER A 271 23.40 23.04 -9.93
CA SER A 271 23.84 24.29 -9.32
C SER A 271 25.30 24.24 -8.86
N ASP A 272 25.87 25.40 -8.52
CA ASP A 272 27.26 25.49 -8.06
C ASP A 272 27.43 24.91 -6.64
N PRO A 273 28.21 23.83 -6.46
CA PRO A 273 28.37 23.20 -5.15
C PRO A 273 29.12 24.08 -4.14
N LEU A 274 29.82 25.15 -4.53
CA LEU A 274 30.45 26.08 -3.59
C LEU A 274 29.49 27.10 -2.98
N VAL A 275 28.31 27.31 -3.58
CA VAL A 275 27.34 28.32 -3.12
C VAL A 275 26.25 27.66 -2.28
N ASN A 276 25.66 26.57 -2.78
CA ASN A 276 24.53 25.87 -2.17
C ASN A 276 24.76 24.36 -2.03
N GLY A 277 26.01 23.89 -2.09
CA GLY A 277 26.32 22.46 -2.11
C GLY A 277 26.08 21.76 -0.78
N ILE A 278 25.75 20.47 -0.87
CA ILE A 278 25.57 19.56 0.26
C ILE A 278 26.91 18.91 0.56
N ILE A 279 27.27 18.80 1.84
CA ILE A 279 28.47 18.09 2.27
C ILE A 279 28.27 16.58 2.02
N TYR A 280 29.18 15.98 1.26
CA TYR A 280 29.20 14.55 1.00
C TYR A 280 29.64 13.78 2.24
N SER A 281 28.76 12.93 2.77
CA SER A 281 29.00 12.07 3.94
C SER A 281 28.58 10.61 3.74
N ASN A 282 27.70 10.34 2.77
CA ASN A 282 27.19 9.03 2.39
C ASN A 282 27.04 8.96 0.86
N PRO A 283 26.99 7.75 0.24
CA PRO A 283 26.68 7.59 -1.17
C PRO A 283 25.42 8.36 -1.61
N ILE A 284 25.46 8.96 -2.80
CA ILE A 284 24.37 9.75 -3.37
C ILE A 284 23.48 8.82 -4.19
N THR A 285 22.24 8.61 -3.75
CA THR A 285 21.27 7.78 -4.46
C THR A 285 20.58 8.58 -5.57
N LEU A 286 20.75 8.15 -6.82
CA LEU A 286 20.18 8.75 -8.02
C LEU A 286 19.15 7.80 -8.63
N ASN A 287 17.88 8.17 -8.55
CA ASN A 287 16.74 7.42 -9.06
C ASN A 287 16.05 8.09 -10.27
N THR A 288 16.53 9.26 -10.69
CA THR A 288 16.03 10.03 -11.85
C THR A 288 17.20 10.69 -12.58
N THR A 289 16.95 11.22 -13.78
CA THR A 289 17.97 11.96 -14.55
C THR A 289 18.51 13.14 -13.76
N THR A 290 19.80 13.10 -13.44
CA THR A 290 20.47 14.00 -12.50
C THR A 290 21.73 14.61 -13.12
N ILE A 291 21.91 15.92 -12.97
CA ILE A 291 23.18 16.60 -13.27
C ILE A 291 23.94 16.77 -11.95
N LEU A 292 24.90 15.87 -11.70
CA LEU A 292 25.69 15.88 -10.49
C LEU A 292 26.94 16.75 -10.67
N ARG A 293 27.02 17.84 -9.89
CA ARG A 293 28.22 18.69 -9.76
C ARG A 293 28.87 18.49 -8.40
N TYR A 294 30.20 18.50 -8.33
CA TYR A 294 30.92 18.30 -7.07
C TYR A 294 32.32 18.92 -7.07
N VAL A 295 32.82 19.25 -5.87
CA VAL A 295 34.10 19.94 -5.62
C VAL A 295 34.63 19.62 -4.23
N ALA A 296 35.95 19.66 -4.03
CA ALA A 296 36.59 19.44 -2.74
C ALA A 296 37.32 20.71 -2.29
N VAL A 297 37.31 20.97 -0.99
CA VAL A 297 37.97 22.12 -0.35
C VAL A 297 38.78 21.62 0.85
N ASP A 298 40.04 22.02 0.97
CA ASP A 298 40.90 21.67 2.11
C ASP A 298 40.67 22.61 3.32
N SER A 299 41.36 22.32 4.43
CA SER A 299 41.29 23.10 5.67
C SER A 299 41.79 24.55 5.53
N GLU A 300 42.64 24.80 4.55
CA GLU A 300 43.26 26.09 4.24
C GLU A 300 42.41 26.92 3.27
N GLY A 301 41.33 26.35 2.74
CA GLY A 301 40.38 27.01 1.84
C GLY A 301 40.73 26.88 0.35
N ASN A 302 41.70 26.05 -0.02
CA ASN A 302 42.01 25.78 -1.41
C ASN A 302 40.96 24.84 -2.02
N CYS A 303 40.42 25.22 -3.18
CA CYS A 303 39.42 24.43 -3.90
C CYS A 303 40.06 23.60 -5.01
N GLY A 304 39.70 22.33 -5.12
CA GLY A 304 39.93 21.51 -6.31
C GLY A 304 39.05 21.97 -7.50
N PRO A 305 39.25 21.38 -8.70
CA PRO A 305 38.38 21.68 -9.84
C PRO A 305 36.94 21.24 -9.57
N GLN A 306 35.96 21.97 -10.11
CA GLN A 306 34.57 21.54 -10.11
C GLN A 306 34.33 20.51 -11.22
N TYR A 307 33.72 19.39 -10.87
CA TYR A 307 33.32 18.36 -11.81
C TYR A 307 31.82 18.46 -12.09
N THR A 308 31.41 18.11 -13.31
CA THR A 308 30.00 17.96 -13.68
C THR A 308 29.82 16.66 -14.45
N THR A 309 28.78 15.90 -14.12
CA THR A 309 28.46 14.65 -14.82
C THR A 309 26.95 14.46 -14.87
N THR A 310 26.45 13.77 -15.89
CA THR A 310 25.02 13.51 -16.07
C THR A 310 24.77 12.02 -15.93
N TYR A 311 23.83 11.67 -15.07
CA TYR A 311 23.27 10.33 -14.95
C TYR A 311 21.87 10.36 -15.54
N ILE A 312 21.61 9.56 -16.56
CA ILE A 312 20.26 9.36 -17.10
C ILE A 312 19.77 8.03 -16.53
N ILE A 313 18.75 8.07 -15.69
CA ILE A 313 18.15 6.88 -15.10
C ILE A 313 16.86 6.61 -15.86
N ASP A 314 16.84 5.49 -16.58
CA ASP A 314 15.72 5.05 -17.39
C ASP A 314 15.22 3.69 -16.92
N THR A 315 14.35 3.70 -15.92
CA THR A 315 13.73 2.49 -15.36
C THR A 315 12.38 2.19 -15.96
N THR A 316 11.96 2.98 -16.95
CA THR A 316 10.60 2.91 -17.49
C THR A 316 10.64 2.02 -18.72
N PRO A 317 9.88 0.91 -18.76
CA PRO A 317 9.84 0.09 -19.95
C PRO A 317 9.03 0.72 -21.09
N PRO A 318 9.33 0.36 -22.35
CA PRO A 318 8.60 0.85 -23.51
C PRO A 318 7.18 0.26 -23.55
N ASN A 319 6.24 1.01 -24.12
CA ASN A 319 4.87 0.55 -24.33
C ASN A 319 4.63 0.23 -25.81
N ALA A 320 4.13 -0.97 -26.10
CA ALA A 320 3.80 -1.42 -27.45
C ALA A 320 2.29 -1.43 -27.68
N THR A 321 1.87 -1.15 -28.91
CA THR A 321 0.46 -1.20 -29.33
C THR A 321 0.32 -1.78 -30.73
N ALA A 322 -0.83 -2.41 -31.00
CA ALA A 322 -1.28 -2.76 -32.34
C ALA A 322 -2.27 -1.69 -32.85
N ASP A 323 -2.20 -1.37 -34.14
CA ASP A 323 -3.13 -0.44 -34.81
C ASP A 323 -4.56 -0.99 -34.90
N ILE A 324 -4.68 -2.28 -35.19
CA ILE A 324 -5.92 -3.05 -35.17
C ILE A 324 -5.95 -3.82 -33.84
N LYS A 325 -7.04 -3.69 -33.08
CA LYS A 325 -7.22 -4.44 -31.84
C LYS A 325 -7.70 -5.87 -32.11
N GLY A 326 -7.40 -6.77 -31.19
CA GLY A 326 -7.96 -8.11 -31.17
C GLY A 326 -9.48 -8.04 -31.26
N GLY A 327 -10.07 -8.97 -32.00
CA GLY A 327 -11.48 -8.92 -32.33
C GLY A 327 -11.86 -9.90 -33.42
N VAL A 328 -13.14 -9.85 -33.80
CA VAL A 328 -13.72 -10.71 -34.83
C VAL A 328 -13.74 -9.96 -36.16
N TYR A 329 -13.20 -10.58 -37.20
CA TYR A 329 -13.09 -9.98 -38.53
C TYR A 329 -13.62 -10.93 -39.60
N ASN A 330 -14.37 -10.39 -40.55
CA ASN A 330 -14.90 -11.13 -41.71
C ASN A 330 -14.03 -11.01 -42.97
N SER A 331 -12.77 -10.57 -42.80
CA SER A 331 -11.79 -10.43 -43.87
C SER A 331 -10.36 -10.55 -43.32
N THR A 332 -9.40 -10.88 -44.18
CA THR A 332 -7.95 -10.85 -43.87
C THR A 332 -7.56 -9.49 -43.29
N GLN A 333 -6.82 -9.49 -42.18
CA GLN A 333 -6.34 -8.27 -41.51
C GLN A 333 -4.84 -8.04 -41.77
N THR A 334 -4.39 -6.80 -41.69
CA THR A 334 -2.97 -6.43 -41.76
C THR A 334 -2.64 -5.53 -40.58
N VAL A 335 -1.89 -6.05 -39.61
CA VAL A 335 -1.62 -5.42 -38.31
C VAL A 335 -0.25 -4.73 -38.32
N THR A 336 -0.24 -3.46 -37.94
CA THR A 336 0.96 -2.66 -37.70
C THR A 336 1.20 -2.55 -36.20
N LEU A 337 2.43 -2.82 -35.74
CA LEU A 337 2.83 -2.67 -34.35
C LEU A 337 3.66 -1.39 -34.19
N THR A 338 3.40 -0.65 -33.12
CA THR A 338 4.14 0.57 -32.77
C THR A 338 4.61 0.50 -31.32
N ALA A 339 5.77 1.06 -31.02
CA ALA A 339 6.29 1.17 -29.66
C ALA A 339 6.74 2.60 -29.38
N THR A 340 6.51 3.04 -28.15
CA THR A 340 6.90 4.36 -27.65
C THR A 340 7.58 4.22 -26.30
N ASP A 341 8.58 5.05 -26.05
CA ASP A 341 9.31 5.09 -24.78
C ASP A 341 9.60 6.56 -24.40
N ASN A 342 9.85 6.81 -23.12
CA ASN A 342 10.15 8.15 -22.59
C ASN A 342 11.55 8.65 -22.97
N ILE A 343 12.51 7.76 -23.21
CA ILE A 343 13.91 8.09 -23.49
C ILE A 343 14.39 7.47 -24.81
N ASP A 344 13.99 6.24 -25.13
CA ASP A 344 14.35 5.58 -26.39
C ASP A 344 13.40 5.96 -27.55
N PRO A 345 13.86 6.70 -28.57
CA PRO A 345 13.01 7.07 -29.70
C PRO A 345 12.70 5.89 -30.66
N HIS A 346 13.39 4.76 -30.55
CA HIS A 346 13.19 3.61 -31.44
C HIS A 346 13.20 2.24 -30.71
N PRO A 347 12.24 1.98 -29.80
CA PRO A 347 12.15 0.67 -29.15
C PRO A 347 11.90 -0.44 -30.15
N VAL A 348 12.44 -1.62 -29.88
CA VAL A 348 12.37 -2.79 -30.77
C VAL A 348 11.23 -3.71 -30.34
N ILE A 349 10.42 -4.20 -31.28
CA ILE A 349 9.29 -5.10 -30.99
C ILE A 349 9.60 -6.53 -31.44
N TYR A 350 9.31 -7.49 -30.55
CA TYR A 350 9.33 -8.93 -30.83
C TYR A 350 7.93 -9.51 -30.70
N TYR A 351 7.59 -10.49 -31.53
CA TYR A 351 6.24 -11.06 -31.54
C TYR A 351 6.18 -12.56 -31.89
N THR A 352 5.03 -13.15 -31.58
CA THR A 352 4.62 -14.53 -31.88
C THR A 352 3.15 -14.52 -32.31
N THR A 353 2.73 -15.50 -33.12
CA THR A 353 1.35 -15.62 -33.62
C THR A 353 0.67 -16.94 -33.22
N ASP A 354 1.37 -17.74 -32.42
CA ASP A 354 0.94 -19.07 -31.95
C ASP A 354 0.54 -19.06 -30.47
N GLY A 355 0.43 -17.89 -29.86
CA GLY A 355 0.09 -17.71 -28.45
C GLY A 355 1.24 -17.93 -27.45
N SER A 356 2.44 -18.29 -27.90
CA SER A 356 3.62 -18.38 -27.03
C SER A 356 4.11 -16.99 -26.59
N ASP A 357 4.65 -16.87 -25.38
CA ASP A 357 5.13 -15.57 -24.89
C ASP A 357 6.38 -15.10 -25.68
N PRO A 358 6.38 -13.88 -26.22
CA PRO A 358 7.51 -13.37 -26.98
C PRO A 358 8.69 -13.06 -26.07
N THR A 359 9.89 -13.39 -26.55
CA THR A 359 11.18 -13.03 -25.93
C THR A 359 12.04 -12.30 -26.96
N THR A 360 13.22 -11.83 -26.55
CA THR A 360 14.21 -11.25 -27.48
C THR A 360 14.78 -12.25 -28.51
N SER A 361 14.42 -13.54 -28.40
CA SER A 361 14.71 -14.58 -29.39
C SER A 361 13.53 -14.87 -30.36
N SER A 362 12.37 -14.26 -30.12
CA SER A 362 11.19 -14.39 -30.99
C SER A 362 11.35 -13.55 -32.27
N THR A 363 10.33 -13.56 -33.13
CA THR A 363 10.39 -12.89 -34.44
C THR A 363 10.46 -11.38 -34.26
N LEU A 364 11.46 -10.74 -34.88
CA LEU A 364 11.62 -9.29 -34.91
C LEU A 364 10.57 -8.64 -35.82
N TYR A 365 9.83 -7.67 -35.30
CA TYR A 365 8.88 -6.89 -36.10
C TYR A 365 9.62 -5.94 -37.04
N THR A 366 9.47 -6.15 -38.35
CA THR A 366 10.12 -5.34 -39.40
C THR A 366 9.15 -4.80 -40.46
N SER A 367 7.92 -5.33 -40.53
CA SER A 367 6.85 -4.92 -41.44
C SER A 367 5.49 -5.37 -40.90
N PRO A 368 4.37 -4.80 -41.36
CA PRO A 368 3.02 -5.22 -40.96
C PRO A 368 2.77 -6.73 -41.11
N ILE A 369 2.05 -7.32 -40.15
CA ILE A 369 1.75 -8.74 -40.04
C ILE A 369 0.42 -9.02 -40.76
N THR A 370 0.41 -9.92 -41.75
CA THR A 370 -0.82 -10.30 -42.45
C THR A 370 -1.47 -11.51 -41.76
N LEU A 371 -2.70 -11.34 -41.29
CA LEU A 371 -3.52 -12.36 -40.65
C LEU A 371 -4.52 -12.91 -41.67
N GLN A 372 -4.22 -14.07 -42.25
CA GLN A 372 -4.99 -14.65 -43.36
C GLN A 372 -6.31 -15.26 -42.89
N MET A 373 -7.43 -14.86 -43.50
CA MET A 373 -8.73 -15.51 -43.26
C MET A 373 -8.90 -16.79 -44.08
N ASN A 374 -9.54 -17.80 -43.49
CA ASN A 374 -10.06 -18.99 -44.18
C ASN A 374 -11.59 -18.92 -44.31
N LEU A 375 -12.11 -19.14 -45.52
CA LEU A 375 -13.56 -19.04 -45.80
C LEU A 375 -14.37 -20.28 -45.39
N THR A 376 -13.70 -21.40 -45.08
CA THR A 376 -14.35 -22.67 -44.73
C THR A 376 -14.33 -22.91 -43.23
N THR A 377 -13.28 -22.45 -42.54
CA THR A 377 -13.10 -22.67 -41.09
C THR A 377 -12.70 -21.38 -40.38
N ARG A 378 -13.20 -21.19 -39.16
CA ARG A 378 -12.77 -20.09 -38.29
C ARG A 378 -11.26 -20.16 -38.04
N THR A 379 -10.57 -19.03 -38.21
CA THR A 379 -9.12 -18.90 -37.95
C THR A 379 -8.92 -18.07 -36.70
N ILE A 380 -8.25 -18.62 -35.69
CA ILE A 380 -7.93 -17.94 -34.42
C ILE A 380 -6.42 -17.72 -34.38
N ILE A 381 -5.99 -16.49 -34.14
CA ILE A 381 -4.57 -16.12 -34.06
C ILE A 381 -4.36 -15.32 -32.78
N ASP A 382 -3.50 -15.83 -31.90
CA ASP A 382 -3.07 -15.13 -30.70
C ASP A 382 -1.74 -14.42 -30.99
N LEU A 383 -1.83 -13.13 -31.31
CA LEU A 383 -0.68 -12.27 -31.53
C LEU A 383 -0.20 -11.73 -30.19
N LYS A 384 0.96 -12.19 -29.75
CA LYS A 384 1.64 -11.64 -28.57
C LYS A 384 2.85 -10.85 -29.00
N PHE A 385 3.08 -9.70 -28.38
CA PHE A 385 4.23 -8.86 -28.70
C PHE A 385 4.75 -8.10 -27.48
N ILE A 386 6.04 -7.80 -27.49
CA ILE A 386 6.76 -7.08 -26.44
C ILE A 386 7.70 -6.07 -27.07
N ALA A 387 7.78 -4.87 -26.48
CA ALA A 387 8.79 -3.89 -26.83
C ALA A 387 9.97 -3.95 -25.86
N VAL A 388 11.17 -3.72 -26.37
CA VAL A 388 12.41 -3.66 -25.62
C VAL A 388 13.17 -2.40 -26.03
N ASP A 389 13.58 -1.60 -25.05
CA ASP A 389 14.35 -0.38 -25.29
C ASP A 389 15.86 -0.68 -25.47
N GLN A 390 16.64 0.36 -25.77
CA GLN A 390 18.09 0.28 -25.92
C GLN A 390 18.85 -0.18 -24.65
N LEU A 391 18.22 -0.16 -23.47
CA LEU A 391 18.80 -0.58 -22.20
C LEU A 391 18.33 -1.97 -21.74
N GLY A 392 17.44 -2.60 -22.50
CA GLY A 392 16.87 -3.90 -22.19
C GLY A 392 15.72 -3.86 -21.19
N ASN A 393 15.12 -2.69 -20.90
CA ASN A 393 13.85 -2.65 -20.19
C ASN A 393 12.79 -3.27 -21.10
N MET A 394 12.05 -4.23 -20.56
CA MET A 394 11.04 -4.99 -21.30
C MET A 394 9.65 -4.47 -20.94
N GLY A 395 8.91 -4.04 -21.94
CA GLY A 395 7.50 -3.68 -21.79
C GLY A 395 6.64 -4.87 -21.35
N LEU A 396 5.38 -4.61 -21.04
CA LEU A 396 4.41 -5.68 -20.80
C LEU A 396 4.18 -6.47 -22.09
N ILE A 397 4.03 -7.79 -21.96
CA ILE A 397 3.57 -8.63 -23.08
C ILE A 397 2.13 -8.22 -23.40
N GLN A 398 1.95 -7.62 -24.57
CA GLN A 398 0.64 -7.33 -25.12
C GLN A 398 0.11 -8.60 -25.79
N THR A 399 -1.17 -8.89 -25.55
CA THR A 399 -1.86 -10.04 -26.16
C THR A 399 -3.08 -9.54 -26.89
N GLU A 400 -3.19 -9.88 -28.18
CA GLU A 400 -4.33 -9.54 -29.02
C GLU A 400 -4.80 -10.82 -29.74
N THR A 401 -6.04 -11.26 -29.48
CA THR A 401 -6.64 -12.43 -30.12
C THR A 401 -7.50 -12.01 -31.31
N TYR A 402 -7.19 -12.53 -32.50
CA TYR A 402 -7.92 -12.26 -33.73
C TYR A 402 -8.71 -13.49 -34.16
N ILE A 403 -10.01 -13.32 -34.39
CA ILE A 403 -10.89 -14.38 -34.88
C ILE A 403 -11.35 -13.99 -36.29
N LEU A 404 -10.79 -14.62 -37.31
CA LEU A 404 -11.14 -14.39 -38.70
C LEU A 404 -12.15 -15.45 -39.16
N THR A 405 -13.39 -15.04 -39.46
CA THR A 405 -14.51 -15.96 -39.68
C THR A 405 -15.65 -15.30 -40.46
N LEU A 406 -16.46 -16.10 -41.16
CA LEU A 406 -17.77 -15.62 -41.61
C LEU A 406 -18.72 -15.57 -40.41
N SER A 407 -19.85 -14.90 -40.58
CA SER A 407 -20.69 -14.51 -39.46
C SER A 407 -21.46 -15.66 -38.80
N ILE A 408 -21.56 -16.83 -39.44
CA ILE A 408 -22.17 -18.03 -38.86
C ILE A 408 -21.09 -19.09 -38.65
N VAL A 409 -21.07 -19.76 -37.49
CA VAL A 409 -20.08 -20.79 -37.16
C VAL A 409 -20.74 -21.99 -36.52
N ASN A 410 -20.45 -23.19 -37.02
CA ASN A 410 -20.67 -24.42 -36.25
C ASN A 410 -19.44 -24.63 -35.36
N ILE A 411 -19.57 -24.44 -34.05
CA ILE A 411 -18.42 -24.49 -33.14
C ILE A 411 -17.93 -25.92 -32.87
N ASN A 412 -18.76 -26.93 -33.13
CA ASN A 412 -18.40 -28.34 -32.93
C ASN A 412 -17.40 -28.83 -34.00
N ASN A 413 -17.44 -28.25 -35.20
CA ASN A 413 -16.53 -28.61 -36.30
C ASN A 413 -15.71 -27.42 -36.84
N ASN A 414 -15.81 -26.24 -36.20
CA ASN A 414 -15.16 -24.98 -36.55
C ASN A 414 -15.43 -24.47 -37.99
N LYS A 415 -16.40 -25.03 -38.71
CA LYS A 415 -16.77 -24.52 -40.04
C LYS A 415 -17.54 -23.21 -39.93
N THR A 416 -17.36 -22.34 -40.93
CA THR A 416 -18.00 -21.02 -40.99
C THR A 416 -18.80 -20.82 -42.28
N TYR A 417 -19.87 -20.02 -42.21
CA TYR A 417 -20.87 -19.84 -43.26
C TYR A 417 -21.38 -18.39 -43.31
N SER A 418 -21.93 -17.99 -44.44
CA SER A 418 -22.59 -16.67 -44.60
C SER A 418 -24.09 -16.71 -44.28
N LEU A 419 -24.72 -17.88 -44.36
CA LEU A 419 -26.15 -18.11 -44.13
C LEU A 419 -26.35 -19.18 -43.06
N ILE A 420 -27.42 -19.03 -42.27
CA ILE A 420 -27.76 -19.97 -41.20
C ILE A 420 -28.22 -21.29 -41.83
N GLN A 421 -29.01 -21.24 -42.90
CA GLN A 421 -29.51 -22.42 -43.59
C GLN A 421 -28.38 -23.25 -44.20
N ASP A 422 -27.31 -22.61 -44.70
CA ASP A 422 -26.14 -23.32 -45.21
C ASP A 422 -25.42 -24.09 -44.10
N ALA A 423 -25.30 -23.49 -42.92
CA ALA A 423 -24.73 -24.16 -41.75
C ALA A 423 -25.56 -25.39 -41.32
N ILE A 424 -26.88 -25.29 -41.37
CA ILE A 424 -27.79 -26.41 -41.06
C ILE A 424 -27.70 -27.49 -42.14
N ASN A 425 -27.65 -27.11 -43.41
CA ASN A 425 -27.64 -28.03 -44.55
C ASN A 425 -26.31 -28.78 -44.70
N ASP A 426 -25.20 -28.27 -44.16
CA ASP A 426 -23.90 -28.94 -44.25
C ASP A 426 -23.98 -30.36 -43.64
N ASN A 427 -23.47 -31.34 -44.38
CA ASN A 427 -23.50 -32.75 -43.98
C ASN A 427 -22.67 -33.03 -42.72
N SER A 428 -21.68 -32.18 -42.39
CA SER A 428 -20.89 -32.29 -41.16
C SER A 428 -21.54 -31.62 -39.95
N THR A 429 -22.68 -30.93 -40.13
CA THR A 429 -23.50 -30.46 -39.01
C THR A 429 -24.38 -31.61 -38.54
N LEU A 430 -24.16 -32.07 -37.31
CA LEU A 430 -24.79 -33.25 -36.71
C LEU A 430 -25.81 -32.88 -35.62
N ASN A 431 -26.63 -33.86 -35.20
CA ASN A 431 -27.53 -33.68 -34.07
C ASN A 431 -26.73 -33.41 -32.78
N GLY A 432 -27.09 -32.35 -32.07
CA GLY A 432 -26.39 -31.86 -30.89
C GLY A 432 -25.39 -30.74 -31.17
N ASP A 433 -25.15 -30.39 -32.44
CA ASP A 433 -24.24 -29.29 -32.79
C ASP A 433 -24.83 -27.92 -32.42
N VAL A 434 -23.92 -26.97 -32.20
CA VAL A 434 -24.20 -25.59 -31.85
C VAL A 434 -23.80 -24.68 -33.02
N ILE A 435 -24.76 -23.91 -33.52
CA ILE A 435 -24.57 -22.86 -34.51
C ILE A 435 -24.54 -21.52 -33.77
N GLN A 436 -23.37 -20.90 -33.73
CA GLN A 436 -23.15 -19.56 -33.20
C GLN A 436 -23.23 -18.50 -34.31
N ILE A 437 -23.85 -17.37 -33.98
CA ILE A 437 -24.09 -16.26 -34.89
C ILE A 437 -23.39 -15.00 -34.35
N TYR A 438 -22.53 -14.39 -35.15
CA TYR A 438 -21.91 -13.10 -34.82
C TYR A 438 -22.87 -11.94 -35.09
N SER A 439 -22.62 -10.78 -34.47
CA SER A 439 -23.48 -9.60 -34.56
C SER A 439 -23.86 -9.25 -36.00
N GLY A 440 -25.13 -8.88 -36.21
CA GLY A 440 -25.63 -8.46 -37.51
C GLY A 440 -27.13 -8.66 -37.70
N THR A 441 -27.63 -8.17 -38.84
CA THR A 441 -29.01 -8.39 -39.30
C THR A 441 -29.03 -9.36 -40.47
N TYR A 442 -29.73 -10.47 -40.30
CA TYR A 442 -29.81 -11.57 -41.27
C TYR A 442 -31.22 -11.65 -41.84
N SER A 443 -31.35 -11.61 -43.17
CA SER A 443 -32.63 -11.73 -43.85
C SER A 443 -32.80 -13.14 -44.40
N GLU A 444 -33.41 -14.04 -43.62
CA GLU A 444 -33.46 -15.47 -43.91
C GLU A 444 -34.75 -16.12 -43.40
N THR A 445 -35.20 -17.16 -44.10
CA THR A 445 -36.21 -18.10 -43.58
C THR A 445 -35.51 -19.43 -43.35
N VAL A 446 -35.38 -19.80 -42.08
CA VAL A 446 -34.55 -20.91 -41.61
C VAL A 446 -35.44 -22.11 -41.28
N ILE A 447 -35.14 -23.25 -41.91
CA ILE A 447 -35.78 -24.54 -41.68
C ILE A 447 -34.81 -25.42 -40.90
N VAL A 448 -35.16 -25.69 -39.64
CA VAL A 448 -34.37 -26.53 -38.75
C VAL A 448 -34.82 -27.99 -38.89
N THR A 449 -33.91 -28.81 -39.40
CA THR A 449 -34.15 -30.22 -39.77
C THR A 449 -33.28 -31.21 -38.98
N LYS A 450 -32.51 -30.71 -38.01
CA LYS A 450 -31.61 -31.47 -37.14
C LYS A 450 -31.76 -30.93 -35.72
N LYS A 451 -31.47 -31.76 -34.70
CA LYS A 451 -31.40 -31.31 -33.31
C LYS A 451 -30.23 -30.34 -33.16
N LEU A 452 -30.46 -29.03 -33.06
CA LEU A 452 -29.41 -28.02 -33.02
C LEU A 452 -29.65 -26.98 -31.93
N THR A 453 -28.57 -26.41 -31.40
CA THR A 453 -28.63 -25.16 -30.63
C THR A 453 -28.25 -24.00 -31.54
N ILE A 454 -29.12 -23.00 -31.67
CA ILE A 454 -28.87 -21.80 -32.48
C ILE A 454 -28.91 -20.59 -31.55
N MET A 455 -27.79 -19.87 -31.47
CA MET A 455 -27.60 -18.78 -30.51
C MET A 455 -26.61 -17.73 -31.04
N PRO A 456 -26.65 -16.48 -30.57
CA PRO A 456 -25.57 -15.53 -30.80
C PRO A 456 -24.30 -15.97 -30.07
N VAL A 457 -23.15 -15.47 -30.54
CA VAL A 457 -21.94 -15.43 -29.72
C VAL A 457 -22.20 -14.49 -28.54
N SER A 458 -21.69 -14.80 -27.34
CA SER A 458 -21.91 -13.98 -26.13
C SER A 458 -21.65 -12.49 -26.39
N ASN A 459 -22.54 -11.63 -25.86
CA ASN A 459 -22.52 -10.16 -26.05
C ASN A 459 -22.65 -9.68 -27.52
N ASN A 460 -23.16 -10.51 -28.43
CA ASN A 460 -23.46 -10.08 -29.80
C ASN A 460 -24.96 -9.85 -30.00
N ASP A 461 -25.28 -8.75 -30.67
CA ASP A 461 -26.64 -8.41 -31.05
C ASP A 461 -26.96 -9.03 -32.42
N VAL A 462 -27.81 -10.04 -32.42
CA VAL A 462 -28.22 -10.76 -33.63
C VAL A 462 -29.70 -10.54 -33.89
N THR A 463 -30.00 -9.90 -35.02
CA THR A 463 -31.37 -9.77 -35.53
C THR A 463 -31.56 -10.68 -36.73
N ILE A 464 -32.61 -11.51 -36.72
CA ILE A 464 -33.00 -12.31 -37.88
C ILE A 464 -34.39 -11.86 -38.31
N GLN A 465 -34.51 -11.42 -39.56
CA GLN A 465 -35.78 -11.04 -40.17
C GLN A 465 -36.14 -12.03 -41.27
N ALA A 466 -37.44 -12.29 -41.45
CA ALA A 466 -37.89 -13.22 -42.48
C ALA A 466 -37.52 -12.66 -43.88
N ALA A 467 -36.97 -13.53 -44.75
CA ALA A 467 -36.63 -13.13 -46.12
C ALA A 467 -37.85 -12.72 -46.96
N ASP A 468 -39.01 -13.31 -46.65
CA ASP A 468 -40.33 -12.88 -47.12
C ASP A 468 -41.17 -12.50 -45.88
N PRO A 469 -41.73 -11.29 -45.81
CA PRO A 469 -42.59 -10.86 -44.71
C PRO A 469 -43.77 -11.79 -44.40
N ASN A 470 -44.21 -12.61 -45.35
CA ASN A 470 -45.32 -13.55 -45.18
C ASN A 470 -44.87 -14.95 -44.72
N HIS A 471 -43.57 -15.18 -44.56
CA HIS A 471 -43.00 -16.45 -44.11
C HIS A 471 -42.40 -16.34 -42.71
N ASN A 472 -42.24 -17.50 -42.08
CA ASN A 472 -41.65 -17.62 -40.75
C ASN A 472 -40.15 -17.28 -40.79
N VAL A 473 -39.60 -16.78 -39.68
CA VAL A 473 -38.14 -16.70 -39.50
C VAL A 473 -37.59 -18.10 -39.26
N PHE A 474 -38.18 -18.83 -38.32
CA PHE A 474 -37.81 -20.23 -38.06
C PHE A 474 -38.99 -21.16 -38.30
N THR A 475 -38.73 -22.29 -38.94
CA THR A 475 -39.60 -23.47 -38.91
C THR A 475 -38.81 -24.66 -38.39
N ILE A 476 -39.14 -25.14 -37.20
CA ILE A 476 -38.54 -26.35 -36.65
C ILE A 476 -39.44 -27.52 -37.02
N THR A 477 -38.90 -28.41 -37.84
CA THR A 477 -39.62 -29.59 -38.34
C THR A 477 -39.44 -30.78 -37.38
N ASN A 478 -40.23 -31.85 -37.54
CA ASN A 478 -40.08 -33.09 -36.75
C ASN A 478 -38.65 -33.66 -36.72
N SER A 479 -37.84 -33.44 -37.76
CA SER A 479 -36.43 -33.90 -37.77
C SER A 479 -35.53 -33.04 -36.87
N GLY A 480 -35.99 -31.86 -36.49
CA GLY A 480 -35.35 -30.93 -35.56
C GLY A 480 -35.76 -31.08 -34.09
N ASN A 481 -36.40 -32.19 -33.69
CA ASN A 481 -36.77 -32.43 -32.29
C ASN A 481 -35.56 -32.25 -31.35
N GLY A 482 -35.79 -31.65 -30.18
CA GLY A 482 -34.73 -31.37 -29.23
C GLY A 482 -33.90 -30.11 -29.50
N SER A 483 -34.24 -29.32 -30.53
CA SER A 483 -33.50 -28.09 -30.86
C SER A 483 -33.73 -26.97 -29.85
N ILE A 484 -32.74 -26.10 -29.70
CA ILE A 484 -32.75 -24.92 -28.83
C ILE A 484 -32.56 -23.67 -29.69
N ILE A 485 -33.47 -22.71 -29.62
CA ILE A 485 -33.34 -21.38 -30.24
C ILE A 485 -33.31 -20.36 -29.12
N GLN A 486 -32.20 -19.62 -28.99
CA GLN A 486 -32.02 -18.75 -27.84
C GLN A 486 -31.26 -17.45 -28.07
N TYR A 487 -31.60 -16.43 -27.27
CA TYR A 487 -30.95 -15.11 -27.23
C TYR A 487 -30.96 -14.32 -28.55
N LEU A 488 -31.94 -14.58 -29.43
CA LEU A 488 -32.05 -13.90 -30.73
C LEU A 488 -33.12 -12.81 -30.71
N THR A 489 -32.89 -11.74 -31.47
CA THR A 489 -33.97 -10.80 -31.86
C THR A 489 -34.56 -11.25 -33.19
N LEU A 490 -35.87 -11.51 -33.24
CA LEU A 490 -36.57 -12.05 -34.40
C LEU A 490 -37.65 -11.07 -34.89
N ASN A 491 -37.50 -10.63 -36.14
CA ASN A 491 -38.50 -9.84 -36.86
C ASN A 491 -39.33 -10.78 -37.74
N GLY A 492 -40.31 -11.44 -37.12
CA GLY A 492 -41.15 -12.46 -37.70
C GLY A 492 -41.36 -13.60 -36.71
N ASN A 493 -41.98 -14.69 -37.16
CA ASN A 493 -42.48 -15.73 -36.26
C ASN A 493 -41.64 -17.01 -36.24
N ILE A 494 -41.81 -17.78 -35.17
CA ILE A 494 -41.32 -19.17 -35.04
C ILE A 494 -42.50 -20.12 -35.23
N ASN A 495 -42.36 -21.07 -36.15
CA ASN A 495 -43.28 -22.18 -36.34
C ASN A 495 -42.65 -23.47 -35.82
N LEU A 496 -43.17 -23.97 -34.70
CA LEU A 496 -42.69 -25.14 -33.98
C LEU A 496 -43.56 -26.36 -34.31
N GLN A 497 -43.04 -27.25 -35.16
CA GLN A 497 -43.68 -28.50 -35.58
C GLN A 497 -42.87 -29.71 -35.08
N ALA A 498 -42.21 -29.55 -33.93
CA ALA A 498 -41.22 -30.47 -33.39
C ALA A 498 -41.44 -30.65 -31.89
N ASN A 499 -40.98 -31.78 -31.35
CA ASN A 499 -41.08 -32.11 -29.93
C ASN A 499 -39.78 -31.82 -29.19
N ASP A 500 -39.88 -31.71 -27.87
CA ASP A 500 -38.72 -31.60 -26.96
C ASP A 500 -37.83 -30.37 -27.24
N CYS A 501 -38.33 -29.35 -27.96
CA CYS A 501 -37.58 -28.15 -28.29
C CYS A 501 -37.64 -27.10 -27.19
N THR A 502 -36.62 -26.24 -27.13
CA THR A 502 -36.58 -25.09 -26.22
C THR A 502 -36.46 -23.79 -27.02
N ILE A 503 -37.37 -22.85 -26.77
CA ILE A 503 -37.35 -21.49 -27.30
C ILE A 503 -37.15 -20.56 -26.10
N TYR A 504 -35.95 -19.99 -25.97
CA TYR A 504 -35.49 -19.37 -24.73
C TYR A 504 -34.90 -17.98 -24.90
N MET A 505 -35.33 -16.99 -24.11
CA MET A 505 -34.71 -15.65 -24.10
C MET A 505 -34.64 -14.97 -25.48
N ASN A 506 -35.65 -15.16 -26.34
CA ASN A 506 -35.72 -14.46 -27.62
C ASN A 506 -36.62 -13.22 -27.51
N THR A 507 -36.27 -12.16 -28.22
CA THR A 507 -37.15 -11.01 -28.46
C THR A 507 -37.82 -11.22 -29.82
N ILE A 508 -39.15 -11.30 -29.86
CA ILE A 508 -39.91 -11.70 -31.05
C ILE A 508 -40.96 -10.64 -31.36
N THR A 509 -40.85 -10.05 -32.55
CA THR A 509 -41.87 -9.15 -33.09
C THR A 509 -42.62 -9.85 -34.22
N GLY A 510 -43.88 -10.20 -33.96
CA GLY A 510 -44.75 -10.83 -34.96
C GLY A 510 -45.00 -9.92 -36.17
N ASN A 511 -44.91 -10.49 -37.37
CA ASN A 511 -45.07 -9.77 -38.65
C ASN A 511 -46.35 -10.21 -39.39
N GLY A 512 -47.51 -9.76 -38.90
CA GLY A 512 -48.80 -10.13 -39.50
C GLY A 512 -49.26 -11.57 -39.24
N THR A 513 -48.62 -12.27 -38.30
CA THR A 513 -49.00 -13.59 -37.77
C THR A 513 -48.70 -13.66 -36.27
N SER A 514 -49.02 -14.78 -35.61
CA SER A 514 -48.60 -15.02 -34.23
C SER A 514 -47.09 -15.11 -34.08
N GLY A 515 -46.54 -14.65 -32.95
CA GLY A 515 -45.10 -14.65 -32.69
C GLY A 515 -44.51 -16.05 -32.62
N ILE A 516 -45.15 -16.95 -31.87
CA ILE A 516 -44.82 -18.38 -31.83
C ILE A 516 -46.09 -19.18 -32.15
N ILE A 517 -45.96 -20.13 -33.06
CA ILE A 517 -47.02 -21.07 -33.44
C ILE A 517 -46.53 -22.49 -33.15
N THR A 518 -47.21 -23.23 -32.28
CA THR A 518 -46.91 -24.65 -32.05
C THR A 518 -47.98 -25.53 -32.68
N SER A 519 -47.57 -26.50 -33.49
CA SER A 519 -48.49 -27.34 -34.28
C SER A 519 -48.33 -28.83 -33.98
N ASN A 520 -49.33 -29.44 -33.33
CA ASN A 520 -49.37 -30.87 -32.99
C ASN A 520 -48.08 -31.40 -32.33
N SER A 521 -47.46 -30.61 -31.46
CA SER A 521 -46.20 -30.95 -30.80
C SER A 521 -46.34 -31.18 -29.29
N VAL A 522 -45.35 -31.80 -28.67
CA VAL A 522 -45.33 -32.09 -27.23
C VAL A 522 -43.97 -31.82 -26.59
N ASN A 523 -43.97 -31.62 -25.27
CA ASN A 523 -42.78 -31.48 -24.42
C ASN A 523 -41.87 -30.30 -24.80
N ASN A 524 -42.39 -29.26 -25.45
CA ASN A 524 -41.60 -28.08 -25.75
C ASN A 524 -41.57 -27.11 -24.56
N ALA A 525 -40.46 -26.40 -24.40
CA ALA A 525 -40.29 -25.32 -23.44
C ALA A 525 -40.24 -23.99 -24.18
N ILE A 526 -41.26 -23.14 -24.01
CA ILE A 526 -41.29 -21.77 -24.50
C ILE A 526 -41.09 -20.88 -23.28
N ILE A 527 -39.86 -20.42 -23.09
CA ILE A 527 -39.43 -19.85 -21.82
C ILE A 527 -38.75 -18.50 -21.94
N TYR A 528 -39.11 -17.55 -21.09
CA TYR A 528 -38.45 -16.24 -20.99
C TYR A 528 -38.33 -15.44 -22.30
N ASN A 529 -39.27 -15.62 -23.25
CA ASN A 529 -39.28 -14.82 -24.47
C ASN A 529 -40.04 -13.51 -24.24
N ASP A 530 -39.59 -12.45 -24.90
CA ASP A 530 -40.28 -11.17 -24.97
C ASP A 530 -40.99 -11.06 -26.33
N ILE A 531 -42.32 -11.00 -26.34
CA ILE A 531 -43.14 -11.15 -27.54
C ILE A 531 -44.07 -9.95 -27.70
N THR A 532 -43.89 -9.24 -28.82
CA THR A 532 -44.80 -8.20 -29.30
C THR A 532 -45.50 -8.66 -30.56
N CYS A 533 -46.81 -8.43 -30.66
CA CYS A 533 -47.57 -8.81 -31.85
C CYS A 533 -48.20 -7.61 -32.52
N ASN A 534 -47.84 -7.35 -33.77
CA ASN A 534 -48.49 -6.32 -34.56
C ASN A 534 -49.88 -6.80 -35.07
N GLY A 535 -50.81 -7.12 -34.16
CA GLY A 535 -52.21 -7.43 -34.48
C GLY A 535 -52.65 -8.90 -34.50
N PHE A 536 -51.86 -9.83 -33.91
CA PHE A 536 -52.19 -11.27 -33.80
C PHE A 536 -51.88 -11.82 -32.39
N ASN A 537 -51.87 -13.14 -32.17
CA ASN A 537 -51.60 -13.73 -30.84
C ASN A 537 -50.09 -13.82 -30.55
N GLY A 538 -49.65 -13.71 -29.29
CA GLY A 538 -48.25 -13.91 -28.90
C GLY A 538 -47.82 -15.34 -29.14
N ILE A 539 -48.44 -16.25 -28.39
CA ILE A 539 -48.28 -17.68 -28.58
C ILE A 539 -49.62 -18.26 -29.02
N GLN A 540 -49.63 -18.95 -30.15
CA GLN A 540 -50.75 -19.75 -30.61
C GLN A 540 -50.39 -21.23 -30.53
N THR A 541 -51.19 -22.00 -29.79
CA THR A 541 -50.92 -23.42 -29.58
C THR A 541 -52.14 -24.29 -29.82
N ASN A 542 -51.96 -25.35 -30.61
CA ASN A 542 -52.87 -26.51 -30.66
C ASN A 542 -52.20 -27.81 -30.19
N SER A 543 -51.21 -27.64 -29.29
CA SER A 543 -50.22 -28.63 -28.89
C SER A 543 -50.34 -28.88 -27.39
N SER A 544 -49.98 -30.07 -26.90
CA SER A 544 -50.17 -30.46 -25.49
C SER A 544 -48.86 -30.82 -24.81
N SER A 545 -48.84 -30.89 -23.48
CA SER A 545 -47.65 -31.22 -22.67
C SER A 545 -46.49 -30.25 -22.87
N ASN A 546 -46.74 -29.01 -23.28
CA ASN A 546 -45.70 -27.98 -23.39
C ASN A 546 -45.68 -27.11 -22.12
N THR A 547 -44.50 -26.57 -21.82
CA THR A 547 -44.26 -25.61 -20.74
C THR A 547 -44.12 -24.22 -21.36
N ILE A 548 -45.01 -23.30 -20.99
CA ILE A 548 -44.97 -21.89 -21.37
C ILE A 548 -44.70 -21.11 -20.08
N TYR A 549 -43.47 -20.64 -19.90
CA TYR A 549 -43.04 -20.10 -18.61
C TYR A 549 -42.16 -18.85 -18.69
N GLY A 550 -42.40 -17.84 -17.85
CA GLY A 550 -41.51 -16.66 -17.79
C GLY A 550 -41.61 -15.70 -18.98
N ASN A 551 -42.52 -15.91 -19.94
CA ASN A 551 -42.59 -15.05 -21.14
C ASN A 551 -43.25 -13.72 -20.82
N THR A 552 -42.74 -12.64 -21.41
CA THR A 552 -43.37 -11.31 -21.42
C THR A 552 -44.10 -11.16 -22.75
N ILE A 553 -45.40 -10.94 -22.74
CA ILE A 553 -46.22 -10.86 -23.96
C ILE A 553 -47.14 -9.65 -23.89
N HIS A 554 -46.98 -8.75 -24.85
CA HIS A 554 -47.74 -7.51 -24.87
C HIS A 554 -48.13 -7.01 -26.27
N ASP A 555 -49.13 -6.13 -26.28
CA ASP A 555 -49.70 -5.50 -27.48
C ASP A 555 -50.30 -6.49 -28.50
N CYS A 556 -50.69 -7.69 -28.06
CA CYS A 556 -51.25 -8.75 -28.90
C CYS A 556 -52.79 -8.81 -28.84
N VAL A 557 -53.40 -9.52 -29.80
CA VAL A 557 -54.83 -9.87 -29.75
C VAL A 557 -55.09 -10.81 -28.57
N SER A 558 -54.33 -11.90 -28.50
CA SER A 558 -54.26 -12.72 -27.29
C SER A 558 -52.80 -12.85 -26.90
N GLY A 559 -52.45 -12.67 -25.63
CA GLY A 559 -51.10 -12.99 -25.18
C GLY A 559 -50.80 -14.46 -25.47
N ILE A 560 -51.70 -15.35 -25.01
CA ILE A 560 -51.68 -16.77 -25.34
C ILE A 560 -53.05 -17.20 -25.86
N TYR A 561 -53.10 -17.76 -27.06
CA TYR A 561 -54.26 -18.46 -27.60
C TYR A 561 -53.99 -19.97 -27.59
N SER A 562 -54.79 -20.72 -26.82
CA SER A 562 -54.65 -22.16 -26.65
C SER A 562 -55.92 -22.87 -27.12
N GLU A 563 -55.76 -23.79 -28.08
CA GLU A 563 -56.86 -24.49 -28.72
C GLU A 563 -56.67 -26.01 -28.62
N ASN A 564 -57.67 -26.78 -28.16
CA ASN A 564 -57.61 -28.24 -28.08
C ASN A 564 -56.32 -28.77 -27.40
N SER A 565 -55.87 -28.09 -26.33
CA SER A 565 -54.53 -28.28 -25.76
C SER A 565 -54.54 -28.59 -24.27
N ASN A 566 -53.43 -29.11 -23.75
CA ASN A 566 -53.20 -29.37 -22.33
C ASN A 566 -51.76 -29.00 -21.94
N ASN A 567 -51.50 -27.73 -21.66
CA ASN A 567 -50.19 -27.17 -21.39
C ASN A 567 -50.05 -26.66 -19.94
N LYS A 568 -48.80 -26.53 -19.47
CA LYS A 568 -48.45 -25.81 -18.24
C LYS A 568 -48.08 -24.38 -18.61
N ILE A 569 -48.90 -23.42 -18.18
CA ILE A 569 -48.75 -21.99 -18.46
C ILE A 569 -48.52 -21.28 -17.14
N SER A 570 -47.29 -20.89 -16.83
CA SER A 570 -46.99 -20.33 -15.51
C SER A 570 -45.94 -19.24 -15.50
N SER A 571 -46.06 -18.28 -14.58
CA SER A 571 -45.10 -17.18 -14.44
C SER A 571 -44.88 -16.36 -15.72
N ASN A 572 -45.89 -16.23 -16.59
CA ASN A 572 -45.85 -15.32 -17.74
C ASN A 572 -46.39 -13.94 -17.36
N ASP A 573 -45.83 -12.89 -17.95
CA ASP A 573 -46.30 -11.51 -17.82
C ASP A 573 -47.10 -11.11 -19.08
N LEU A 574 -48.42 -11.02 -18.94
CA LEU A 574 -49.35 -10.82 -20.06
C LEU A 574 -50.03 -9.46 -19.87
N THR A 575 -49.61 -8.44 -20.63
CA THR A 575 -50.09 -7.06 -20.47
C THR A 575 -50.49 -6.39 -21.78
N ASN A 576 -51.39 -5.40 -21.71
CA ASN A 576 -51.81 -4.60 -22.88
C ASN A 576 -52.35 -5.41 -24.07
N ASN A 577 -52.88 -6.61 -23.83
CA ASN A 577 -53.51 -7.43 -24.85
C ASN A 577 -55.03 -7.21 -24.89
N LEU A 578 -55.68 -7.57 -26.00
CA LEU A 578 -57.15 -7.67 -26.01
C LEU A 578 -57.60 -8.81 -25.08
N TYR A 579 -56.98 -9.98 -25.16
CA TYR A 579 -57.10 -11.09 -24.21
C TYR A 579 -55.73 -11.40 -23.61
N GLY A 580 -55.60 -11.49 -22.29
CA GLY A 580 -54.37 -12.02 -21.69
C GLY A 580 -54.15 -13.47 -22.13
N ILE A 581 -55.15 -14.32 -21.85
CA ILE A 581 -55.21 -15.70 -22.32
C ILE A 581 -56.59 -15.98 -22.90
N TRP A 582 -56.64 -16.68 -24.04
CA TRP A 582 -57.87 -17.21 -24.60
C TRP A 582 -57.74 -18.72 -24.84
N THR A 583 -58.62 -19.50 -24.22
CA THR A 583 -58.69 -20.95 -24.36
C THR A 583 -59.95 -21.39 -25.13
N TYR A 584 -59.77 -22.34 -26.05
CA TYR A 584 -60.85 -22.99 -26.79
C TYR A 584 -60.70 -24.52 -26.70
N ASN A 585 -61.61 -25.18 -26.00
CA ASN A 585 -61.59 -26.63 -25.79
C ASN A 585 -60.29 -27.20 -25.19
N SER A 586 -59.61 -26.42 -24.35
CA SER A 586 -58.35 -26.82 -23.70
C SER A 586 -58.56 -27.26 -22.24
N THR A 587 -57.57 -27.97 -21.70
CA THR A 587 -57.47 -28.36 -20.28
C THR A 587 -56.19 -27.85 -19.63
N ASP A 588 -55.72 -26.68 -20.06
CA ASP A 588 -54.47 -26.09 -19.60
C ASP A 588 -54.46 -25.82 -18.08
N ASN A 589 -53.27 -25.93 -17.50
CA ASN A 589 -52.97 -25.50 -16.14
C ASN A 589 -52.26 -24.13 -16.17
N ILE A 590 -52.99 -23.08 -15.79
CA ILE A 590 -52.63 -21.67 -15.87
C ILE A 590 -52.42 -21.16 -14.43
N GLN A 591 -51.19 -20.98 -13.97
CA GLN A 591 -50.92 -20.59 -12.57
C GLN A 591 -49.77 -19.60 -12.46
N PHE A 592 -49.77 -18.72 -11.46
CA PHE A 592 -48.67 -17.78 -11.19
C PHE A 592 -48.36 -16.78 -12.31
N ASN A 593 -49.25 -16.59 -13.28
CA ASN A 593 -49.08 -15.57 -14.31
C ASN A 593 -49.49 -14.20 -13.76
N ARG A 594 -48.86 -13.13 -14.27
CA ARG A 594 -49.38 -11.77 -14.17
C ARG A 594 -50.27 -11.53 -15.38
N ILE A 595 -51.57 -11.41 -15.15
CA ILE A 595 -52.59 -11.16 -16.18
C ILE A 595 -53.24 -9.83 -15.83
N ALA A 596 -52.62 -8.74 -16.28
CA ALA A 596 -53.01 -7.38 -15.89
C ALA A 596 -53.03 -6.44 -17.09
N GLN A 597 -53.74 -5.31 -16.99
CA GLN A 597 -53.77 -4.27 -18.04
C GLN A 597 -54.31 -4.73 -19.41
N ASN A 598 -54.92 -5.93 -19.47
CA ASN A 598 -55.59 -6.43 -20.67
C ASN A 598 -57.03 -5.93 -20.72
N THR A 599 -57.65 -5.91 -21.90
CA THR A 599 -59.09 -5.62 -22.02
C THR A 599 -59.92 -6.73 -21.38
N TYR A 600 -59.48 -7.98 -21.58
CA TYR A 600 -59.98 -9.19 -20.94
C TYR A 600 -58.80 -10.00 -20.39
N GLY A 601 -58.89 -10.50 -19.16
CA GLY A 601 -57.83 -11.30 -18.54
C GLY A 601 -57.76 -12.71 -19.13
N LEU A 602 -58.62 -13.61 -18.66
CA LEU A 602 -58.78 -14.97 -19.21
C LEU A 602 -60.16 -15.10 -19.87
N ARG A 603 -60.20 -15.55 -21.13
CA ARG A 603 -61.43 -16.00 -21.79
C ARG A 603 -61.40 -17.51 -21.99
N ASN A 604 -62.42 -18.23 -21.51
CA ASN A 604 -62.60 -19.66 -21.76
C ASN A 604 -63.90 -19.95 -22.51
N ASP A 605 -63.79 -20.58 -23.67
CA ASP A 605 -64.94 -20.83 -24.52
C ASP A 605 -65.70 -22.11 -24.16
N ILE A 606 -65.05 -23.29 -24.15
CA ILE A 606 -65.71 -24.59 -23.83
C ILE A 606 -64.87 -25.54 -22.97
N GLY A 607 -63.59 -25.23 -22.70
CA GLY A 607 -62.63 -26.13 -22.03
C GLY A 607 -62.82 -26.27 -20.51
N THR A 608 -62.01 -27.13 -19.89
CA THR A 608 -61.92 -27.31 -18.43
C THR A 608 -60.51 -26.93 -17.95
N VAL A 609 -60.32 -25.68 -17.53
CA VAL A 609 -58.99 -25.12 -17.24
C VAL A 609 -58.80 -24.89 -15.74
N ASN A 610 -57.58 -25.10 -15.25
CA ASN A 610 -57.18 -24.70 -13.91
C ASN A 610 -56.49 -23.35 -13.99
N ALA A 611 -57.04 -22.32 -13.34
CA ALA A 611 -56.58 -20.93 -13.39
C ALA A 611 -56.26 -20.37 -11.98
N THR A 612 -55.88 -21.24 -11.04
CA THR A 612 -55.59 -20.82 -9.65
C THR A 612 -54.25 -20.10 -9.51
N ASN A 613 -54.12 -19.31 -8.46
CA ASN A 613 -52.89 -18.61 -8.06
C ASN A 613 -52.30 -17.73 -9.17
N ASN A 614 -53.13 -17.11 -10.01
CA ASN A 614 -52.69 -16.03 -10.90
C ASN A 614 -52.87 -14.66 -10.21
N TRP A 615 -52.06 -13.69 -10.61
CA TRP A 615 -52.26 -12.28 -10.28
C TRP A 615 -53.07 -11.61 -11.40
N TRP A 616 -54.28 -11.17 -11.08
CA TRP A 616 -55.24 -10.57 -12.04
C TRP A 616 -55.14 -9.03 -12.13
N GLY A 617 -54.05 -8.45 -11.63
CA GLY A 617 -53.90 -6.99 -11.52
C GLY A 617 -54.64 -6.35 -10.34
N THR A 618 -55.33 -7.15 -9.50
CA THR A 618 -56.08 -6.70 -8.33
C THR A 618 -56.23 -7.81 -7.27
N ASN A 619 -56.38 -7.40 -6.00
CA ASN A 619 -56.72 -8.32 -4.91
C ASN A 619 -58.19 -8.82 -4.98
N ASN A 620 -59.05 -8.20 -5.80
CA ASN A 620 -60.48 -8.52 -5.91
C ASN A 620 -60.92 -8.67 -7.39
N PRO A 621 -60.58 -9.78 -8.07
CA PRO A 621 -60.90 -10.02 -9.48
C PRO A 621 -62.38 -10.38 -9.68
N THR A 622 -63.25 -9.39 -9.45
CA THR A 622 -64.72 -9.51 -9.53
C THR A 622 -65.29 -8.96 -10.82
N ASN A 623 -64.47 -8.33 -11.67
CA ASN A 623 -64.90 -7.82 -12.96
C ASN A 623 -65.07 -9.00 -13.92
N PRO A 624 -66.23 -9.14 -14.61
CA PRO A 624 -66.43 -10.19 -15.61
C PRO A 624 -65.39 -10.18 -16.74
N ASN A 625 -64.70 -9.06 -16.97
CA ASN A 625 -63.62 -8.98 -17.94
C ASN A 625 -62.32 -9.63 -17.44
N ASP A 626 -62.07 -9.72 -16.13
CA ASP A 626 -60.88 -10.38 -15.59
C ASP A 626 -60.92 -11.87 -15.95
N ILE A 627 -62.10 -12.48 -15.80
CA ILE A 627 -62.35 -13.90 -16.07
C ILE A 627 -63.68 -14.06 -16.80
N TRP A 628 -63.60 -14.22 -18.11
CA TRP A 628 -64.76 -14.39 -18.99
C TRP A 628 -64.97 -15.86 -19.37
N ILE A 629 -66.01 -16.46 -18.80
CA ILE A 629 -66.42 -17.84 -19.10
C ILE A 629 -67.60 -17.80 -20.07
N VAL A 630 -67.41 -18.22 -21.31
CA VAL A 630 -68.51 -18.37 -22.29
C VAL A 630 -69.25 -19.68 -22.03
N SER A 631 -68.51 -20.78 -21.85
CA SER A 631 -68.97 -22.12 -21.46
C SER A 631 -67.78 -22.93 -20.90
N GLY A 632 -68.00 -24.17 -20.50
CA GLY A 632 -66.98 -25.03 -19.87
C GLY A 632 -66.82 -24.77 -18.37
N ASN A 633 -65.66 -25.13 -17.81
CA ASN A 633 -65.36 -25.00 -16.38
C ASN A 633 -63.98 -24.35 -16.16
N VAL A 634 -63.90 -23.35 -15.28
CA VAL A 634 -62.67 -22.63 -14.95
C VAL A 634 -62.51 -22.64 -13.43
N ASN A 635 -61.44 -23.26 -12.91
CA ASN A 635 -61.12 -23.19 -11.49
C ASN A 635 -60.21 -22.00 -11.21
N TYR A 636 -60.74 -20.92 -10.65
CA TYR A 636 -59.98 -19.69 -10.34
C TYR A 636 -60.19 -19.21 -8.89
N THR A 637 -60.73 -20.06 -8.01
CA THR A 637 -61.17 -19.67 -6.65
C THR A 637 -60.04 -19.21 -5.74
N GLN A 638 -58.81 -19.66 -6.02
CA GLN A 638 -57.59 -19.18 -5.41
C GLN A 638 -56.90 -18.22 -6.38
N TRP A 639 -56.58 -17.01 -5.94
CA TRP A 639 -55.77 -16.03 -6.70
C TRP A 639 -54.75 -15.37 -5.79
N LEU A 640 -53.65 -14.89 -6.36
CA LEU A 640 -52.61 -14.21 -5.60
C LEU A 640 -53.09 -12.84 -5.13
N VAL A 641 -52.66 -12.44 -3.93
CA VAL A 641 -52.97 -11.13 -3.36
C VAL A 641 -51.69 -10.37 -3.08
N LEU A 642 -51.69 -9.08 -3.44
CA LEU A 642 -50.62 -8.16 -3.06
C LEU A 642 -50.79 -7.78 -1.59
N SER A 643 -49.74 -7.95 -0.82
CA SER A 643 -49.61 -7.40 0.54
C SER A 643 -48.33 -6.60 0.67
N VAL A 644 -48.23 -5.76 1.71
CA VAL A 644 -47.03 -4.98 2.02
C VAL A 644 -46.72 -5.05 3.50
N ASN A 645 -45.44 -5.24 3.84
CA ASN A 645 -44.95 -5.28 5.21
C ASN A 645 -43.64 -4.46 5.33
N ALA A 646 -43.49 -3.68 6.40
CA ALA A 646 -42.23 -3.03 6.75
C ALA A 646 -41.57 -3.82 7.88
N SER A 647 -40.29 -4.13 7.72
CA SER A 647 -39.49 -4.77 8.78
C SER A 647 -39.59 -3.96 10.07
N SER A 648 -39.78 -4.66 11.20
CA SER A 648 -39.84 -4.04 12.52
C SER A 648 -38.48 -3.55 13.02
N THR A 649 -37.40 -3.85 12.28
CA THR A 649 -36.03 -3.55 12.68
C THR A 649 -35.53 -2.27 12.02
N ASN A 650 -34.99 -1.37 12.84
CA ASN A 650 -34.16 -0.25 12.42
C ASN A 650 -32.68 -0.67 12.48
N SER A 651 -32.05 -0.79 11.32
CA SER A 651 -30.62 -1.09 11.14
C SER A 651 -29.90 0.21 10.79
N GLY A 652 -29.38 0.90 11.81
CA GLY A 652 -28.57 2.11 11.63
C GLY A 652 -29.26 3.24 10.85
N GLY A 653 -30.58 3.34 10.96
CA GLY A 653 -31.41 4.33 10.26
C GLY A 653 -32.17 3.78 9.05
N ASN A 654 -31.95 2.52 8.67
CA ASN A 654 -32.61 1.91 7.51
C ASN A 654 -33.45 0.69 7.89
N SER A 655 -34.48 0.43 7.10
CA SER A 655 -35.35 -0.74 7.22
C SER A 655 -35.79 -1.20 5.84
N SER A 656 -36.25 -2.45 5.72
CA SER A 656 -36.78 -2.99 4.46
C SER A 656 -38.30 -2.90 4.43
N VAL A 657 -38.85 -2.67 3.24
CA VAL A 657 -40.28 -2.76 2.98
C VAL A 657 -40.48 -3.73 1.84
N THR A 658 -41.28 -4.77 2.07
CA THR A 658 -41.49 -5.86 1.11
C THR A 658 -42.95 -5.87 0.66
N ALA A 659 -43.15 -5.78 -0.65
CA ALA A 659 -44.39 -6.19 -1.29
C ALA A 659 -44.34 -7.68 -1.58
N ASP A 660 -45.38 -8.42 -1.20
CA ASP A 660 -45.43 -9.88 -1.21
C ASP A 660 -46.64 -10.34 -2.04
N LEU A 661 -46.38 -11.15 -3.07
CA LEU A 661 -47.33 -11.84 -3.94
C LEU A 661 -47.19 -13.37 -3.82
N THR A 662 -46.61 -13.87 -2.72
CA THR A 662 -46.43 -15.31 -2.49
C THR A 662 -47.58 -15.92 -1.70
N HIS A 663 -48.66 -15.17 -1.48
CA HIS A 663 -49.84 -15.67 -0.77
C HIS A 663 -51.09 -15.54 -1.63
N ASN A 664 -51.97 -16.53 -1.53
CA ASN A 664 -53.27 -16.47 -2.16
C ASN A 664 -54.31 -15.75 -1.28
N ASN A 665 -55.51 -15.52 -1.83
CA ASN A 665 -56.66 -14.94 -1.13
C ASN A 665 -57.17 -15.76 0.07
N GLN A 666 -56.68 -16.99 0.28
CA GLN A 666 -56.95 -17.82 1.45
C GLN A 666 -55.86 -17.71 2.52
N GLY A 667 -54.78 -16.96 2.24
CA GLY A 667 -53.63 -16.79 3.12
C GLY A 667 -52.62 -17.93 3.05
N GLU A 668 -52.75 -18.83 2.08
CA GLU A 668 -51.80 -19.94 1.88
C GLU A 668 -50.53 -19.42 1.20
N ASP A 669 -49.35 -19.77 1.73
CA ASP A 669 -48.06 -19.51 1.09
C ASP A 669 -47.87 -20.44 -0.12
N THR A 670 -47.70 -19.84 -1.28
CA THR A 670 -47.57 -20.51 -2.57
C THR A 670 -46.12 -20.66 -3.05
N THR A 671 -45.14 -20.20 -2.28
CA THR A 671 -43.72 -20.22 -2.65
C THR A 671 -43.23 -21.61 -3.11
N PRO A 672 -43.61 -22.73 -2.47
CA PRO A 672 -43.18 -24.07 -2.93
C PRO A 672 -43.74 -24.50 -4.29
N GLN A 673 -44.83 -23.89 -4.77
CA GLN A 673 -45.49 -24.25 -6.03
C GLN A 673 -45.10 -23.34 -7.19
N GLY A 674 -44.75 -22.08 -6.91
CA GLY A 674 -44.34 -21.10 -7.90
C GLY A 674 -44.60 -19.65 -7.45
N HIS A 675 -44.27 -18.69 -8.33
CA HIS A 675 -44.46 -17.27 -8.07
C HIS A 675 -44.72 -16.50 -9.37
N VAL A 676 -45.24 -15.28 -9.24
CA VAL A 676 -45.35 -14.32 -10.35
C VAL A 676 -43.99 -14.11 -11.04
N PRO A 677 -43.96 -13.70 -12.33
CA PRO A 677 -42.71 -13.42 -13.01
C PRO A 677 -41.77 -12.52 -12.18
N ASN A 678 -40.47 -12.76 -12.30
CA ASN A 678 -39.46 -11.84 -11.79
C ASN A 678 -39.42 -10.58 -12.68
N GLY A 679 -38.99 -9.45 -12.13
CA GLY A 679 -38.85 -8.20 -12.90
C GLY A 679 -40.13 -7.37 -13.02
N ILE A 680 -41.20 -7.68 -12.28
CA ILE A 680 -42.40 -6.85 -12.25
C ILE A 680 -42.12 -5.61 -11.37
N PRO A 681 -42.27 -4.38 -11.89
CA PRO A 681 -42.03 -3.17 -11.11
C PRO A 681 -43.17 -2.92 -10.10
N VAL A 682 -42.81 -2.70 -8.83
CA VAL A 682 -43.72 -2.34 -7.74
C VAL A 682 -43.31 -0.98 -7.18
N ASN A 683 -44.28 -0.07 -7.07
CA ASN A 683 -44.05 1.27 -6.56
C ASN A 683 -44.35 1.37 -5.06
N PHE A 684 -43.47 2.02 -4.30
CA PHE A 684 -43.57 2.17 -2.86
C PHE A 684 -43.70 3.63 -2.44
N THR A 685 -44.45 3.86 -1.37
CA THR A 685 -44.55 5.17 -0.70
C THR A 685 -44.48 4.99 0.81
N THR A 686 -44.09 6.05 1.52
CA THR A 686 -44.03 6.10 2.98
C THR A 686 -44.54 7.44 3.49
N ASN A 687 -45.11 7.46 4.70
CA ASN A 687 -45.45 8.71 5.40
C ASN A 687 -44.30 9.26 6.27
N TYR A 688 -43.21 8.49 6.45
CA TYR A 688 -42.10 8.82 7.33
C TYR A 688 -40.77 8.41 6.69
N GLY A 689 -39.76 9.29 6.78
CA GLY A 689 -38.47 9.08 6.13
C GLY A 689 -38.51 9.22 4.61
N THR A 690 -37.56 8.58 3.93
CA THR A 690 -37.50 8.49 2.47
C THR A 690 -37.48 7.02 2.05
N ILE A 691 -38.04 6.70 0.88
CA ILE A 691 -38.13 5.34 0.37
C ILE A 691 -37.70 5.32 -1.09
N VAL A 692 -36.96 4.29 -1.49
CA VAL A 692 -36.69 4.09 -2.91
C VAL A 692 -37.98 3.66 -3.59
N THR A 693 -38.42 4.44 -4.57
CA THR A 693 -39.81 4.44 -5.03
C THR A 693 -40.21 3.22 -5.82
N THR A 694 -39.27 2.54 -6.49
CA THR A 694 -39.57 1.39 -7.34
C THR A 694 -38.58 0.28 -7.07
N SER A 695 -39.10 -0.93 -6.87
CA SER A 695 -38.33 -2.17 -6.79
C SER A 695 -39.01 -3.25 -7.62
N TYR A 696 -38.33 -4.37 -7.87
CA TYR A 696 -38.77 -5.40 -8.81
C TYR A 696 -38.98 -6.73 -8.10
N THR A 697 -39.94 -7.52 -8.58
CA THR A 697 -40.21 -8.85 -8.02
C THR A 697 -39.04 -9.80 -8.26
N VAL A 698 -38.68 -10.56 -7.23
CA VAL A 698 -37.81 -11.74 -7.26
C VAL A 698 -38.47 -12.79 -6.37
N LYS A 699 -38.73 -13.99 -6.89
CA LYS A 699 -39.51 -15.05 -6.21
C LYS A 699 -40.84 -14.54 -5.63
N GLY A 700 -41.53 -13.68 -6.38
CA GLY A 700 -42.82 -13.10 -5.99
C GLY A 700 -42.77 -12.01 -4.93
N LYS A 701 -41.59 -11.51 -4.54
CA LYS A 701 -41.43 -10.41 -3.57
C LYS A 701 -40.63 -9.27 -4.17
N ALA A 702 -41.05 -8.04 -3.94
CA ALA A 702 -40.27 -6.85 -4.25
C ALA A 702 -39.90 -6.14 -2.94
N THR A 703 -38.62 -5.97 -2.67
CA THR A 703 -38.15 -5.33 -1.42
C THR A 703 -37.46 -4.01 -1.74
N THR A 704 -37.79 -2.97 -0.97
CA THR A 704 -37.19 -1.63 -1.09
C THR A 704 -36.57 -1.17 0.23
N ILE A 705 -35.77 -0.11 0.16
CA ILE A 705 -35.05 0.51 1.27
C ILE A 705 -35.88 1.70 1.74
N LEU A 706 -36.25 1.66 3.02
CA LEU A 706 -36.81 2.75 3.77
C LEU A 706 -35.72 3.36 4.67
N ASN A 707 -35.33 4.60 4.40
CA ASN A 707 -34.41 5.36 5.22
C ASN A 707 -35.21 6.27 6.18
N LEU A 708 -35.11 5.97 7.47
CA LEU A 708 -35.77 6.67 8.58
C LEU A 708 -35.05 7.95 9.00
N GLY A 709 -33.79 8.14 8.57
CA GLY A 709 -32.93 9.27 8.92
C GLY A 709 -32.40 9.27 10.36
N SER A 710 -32.81 8.32 11.20
CA SER A 710 -32.33 8.17 12.57
C SER A 710 -32.54 6.74 13.08
N THR A 711 -31.82 6.37 14.14
CA THR A 711 -31.98 5.07 14.83
C THR A 711 -33.17 5.04 15.81
N GLN A 712 -33.90 6.14 15.97
CA GLN A 712 -35.03 6.21 16.89
C GLN A 712 -36.22 5.36 16.41
N ASN A 713 -37.03 4.94 17.37
CA ASN A 713 -38.26 4.20 17.10
C ASN A 713 -39.26 5.09 16.36
N ALA A 714 -39.95 4.54 15.35
CA ALA A 714 -40.92 5.28 14.55
C ALA A 714 -42.14 4.41 14.20
N THR A 715 -43.33 5.01 14.20
CA THR A 715 -44.52 4.41 13.58
C THR A 715 -44.57 4.83 12.11
N VAL A 716 -44.49 3.87 11.20
CA VAL A 716 -44.40 4.12 9.77
C VAL A 716 -45.58 3.48 9.05
N THR A 717 -46.22 4.24 8.19
CA THR A 717 -47.18 3.75 7.20
C THR A 717 -46.49 3.65 5.85
N THR A 718 -46.42 2.45 5.30
CA THR A 718 -45.87 2.17 3.97
C THR A 718 -46.97 1.65 3.06
N ALA A 719 -46.87 1.97 1.77
CA ALA A 719 -47.78 1.45 0.77
C ALA A 719 -47.01 0.90 -0.44
N ALA A 720 -47.57 -0.14 -1.05
CA ALA A 720 -47.11 -0.71 -2.31
C ALA A 720 -48.24 -0.66 -3.34
N SER A 721 -47.89 -0.25 -4.56
CA SER A 721 -48.80 -0.19 -5.69
C SER A 721 -48.23 -1.00 -6.86
N LEU A 722 -49.08 -1.89 -7.38
CA LEU A 722 -48.84 -2.69 -8.56
C LEU A 722 -50.14 -2.77 -9.36
N ASP A 723 -50.07 -2.50 -10.66
CA ASP A 723 -51.25 -2.47 -11.53
C ASP A 723 -52.35 -1.54 -10.99
N ASN A 724 -53.57 -2.05 -10.86
CA ASN A 724 -54.71 -1.32 -10.34
C ASN A 724 -54.88 -1.51 -8.82
N GLN A 725 -53.88 -2.10 -8.15
CA GLN A 725 -53.89 -2.35 -6.72
C GLN A 725 -52.97 -1.37 -5.99
N ASN A 726 -53.47 -0.84 -4.87
CA ASN A 726 -52.67 -0.16 -3.86
C ASN A 726 -53.00 -0.78 -2.50
N VAL A 727 -51.98 -1.13 -1.73
CA VAL A 727 -52.11 -1.68 -0.38
C VAL A 727 -51.20 -0.91 0.56
N SER A 728 -51.62 -0.73 1.81
CA SER A 728 -50.83 -0.03 2.82
C SER A 728 -50.88 -0.75 4.15
N THR A 729 -49.78 -0.69 4.90
CA THR A 729 -49.68 -1.20 6.26
C THR A 729 -49.11 -0.12 7.16
N THR A 730 -49.37 -0.20 8.47
CA THR A 730 -48.74 0.66 9.47
C THR A 730 -48.09 -0.22 10.53
N GLY A 731 -46.78 -0.02 10.75
CA GLY A 731 -45.98 -0.79 11.69
C GLY A 731 -45.17 0.11 12.63
N PHE A 732 -44.69 -0.48 13.72
CA PHE A 732 -43.74 0.15 14.62
C PHE A 732 -42.34 -0.42 14.33
N ILE A 733 -41.42 0.44 13.94
CA ILE A 733 -40.02 0.09 13.67
C ILE A 733 -39.20 0.57 14.86
N SER A 734 -38.45 -0.34 15.48
CA SER A 734 -37.60 -0.05 16.64
C SER A 734 -36.14 -0.35 16.35
N THR A 735 -35.24 0.31 17.10
CA THR A 735 -33.82 -0.07 17.12
C THR A 735 -33.67 -1.56 17.40
N GLY A 736 -32.84 -2.24 16.62
CA GLY A 736 -32.50 -3.63 16.87
C GLY A 736 -31.76 -3.83 18.20
N THR A 737 -31.99 -4.97 18.85
CA THR A 737 -31.21 -5.42 20.03
C THR A 737 -30.65 -6.81 19.75
N ALA A 738 -29.34 -6.98 19.88
CA ALA A 738 -28.71 -8.30 19.91
C ALA A 738 -28.65 -8.82 21.35
N ILE A 739 -28.97 -10.09 21.55
CA ILE A 739 -28.98 -10.74 22.87
C ILE A 739 -27.91 -11.82 22.86
N LEU A 740 -26.86 -11.60 23.65
CA LEU A 740 -25.81 -12.58 23.91
C LEU A 740 -26.23 -13.48 25.07
N THR A 741 -26.11 -14.79 24.89
CA THR A 741 -26.17 -15.79 25.96
C THR A 741 -24.93 -16.68 25.91
N ILE A 742 -24.17 -16.74 26.99
CA ILE A 742 -23.02 -17.63 27.12
C ILE A 742 -23.32 -18.69 28.17
N THR A 743 -23.21 -19.96 27.78
CA THR A 743 -23.36 -21.10 28.68
C THR A 743 -22.09 -21.94 28.68
N SER A 744 -21.64 -22.42 29.84
CA SER A 744 -20.52 -23.37 29.91
C SER A 744 -20.79 -24.52 30.88
N THR A 745 -20.13 -25.66 30.65
CA THR A 745 -20.08 -26.77 31.63
C THR A 745 -19.23 -26.44 32.86
N ALA A 746 -18.35 -25.43 32.77
CA ALA A 746 -17.56 -24.97 33.89
C ALA A 746 -18.44 -24.31 34.96
N ILE A 747 -17.99 -24.34 36.20
CA ILE A 747 -18.79 -23.90 37.35
C ILE A 747 -18.47 -22.44 37.68
N ASP A 748 -19.49 -21.57 37.69
CA ASP A 748 -19.36 -20.17 38.13
C ASP A 748 -19.06 -20.14 39.64
N ASN A 749 -17.93 -19.52 40.01
CA ASN A 749 -17.46 -19.42 41.39
C ASN A 749 -18.49 -18.83 42.35
N SER A 750 -19.32 -17.90 41.84
CA SER A 750 -20.29 -17.16 42.65
C SER A 750 -21.58 -17.94 42.92
N THR A 751 -21.95 -18.86 42.03
CA THR A 751 -23.24 -19.60 42.12
C THR A 751 -23.07 -21.07 42.44
N GLY A 752 -21.90 -21.66 42.17
CA GLY A 752 -21.67 -23.10 42.27
C GLY A 752 -22.51 -23.91 41.27
N GLN A 753 -22.96 -23.30 40.17
CA GLN A 753 -23.71 -23.91 39.08
C GLN A 753 -22.97 -23.72 37.75
N PRO A 754 -23.31 -24.48 36.69
CA PRO A 754 -22.76 -24.24 35.36
C PRO A 754 -22.94 -22.79 34.93
N LEU A 755 -21.91 -22.19 34.34
CA LEU A 755 -21.89 -20.80 33.91
C LEU A 755 -23.04 -20.52 32.94
N ASN A 756 -23.82 -19.48 33.21
CA ASN A 756 -24.90 -19.02 32.34
C ASN A 756 -25.08 -17.51 32.52
N ILE A 757 -24.72 -16.74 31.49
CA ILE A 757 -24.85 -15.28 31.47
C ILE A 757 -25.61 -14.80 30.24
N THR A 758 -26.32 -13.68 30.39
CA THR A 758 -27.05 -13.01 29.31
C THR A 758 -26.76 -11.51 29.32
N HIS A 759 -26.57 -10.92 28.14
CA HIS A 759 -26.33 -9.49 27.96
C HIS A 759 -27.08 -8.96 26.73
N ASP A 760 -27.83 -7.87 26.89
CA ASP A 760 -28.58 -7.21 25.82
C ASP A 760 -27.80 -6.01 25.26
N MET A 761 -27.67 -5.94 23.93
CA MET A 761 -26.90 -4.93 23.22
C MET A 761 -27.77 -4.17 22.22
N PRO A 762 -28.15 -2.91 22.52
CA PRO A 762 -28.83 -2.05 21.57
C PRO A 762 -27.92 -1.72 20.38
N LEU A 763 -28.37 -2.00 19.16
CA LEU A 763 -27.62 -1.81 17.92
C LEU A 763 -27.81 -0.38 17.37
N ASN A 764 -27.42 0.61 18.17
CA ASN A 764 -27.57 2.03 17.87
C ASN A 764 -26.44 2.61 17.01
N ASN A 765 -25.27 1.96 17.01
CA ASN A 765 -24.07 2.43 16.33
C ASN A 765 -23.97 1.80 14.95
N SER A 766 -23.17 2.41 14.07
CA SER A 766 -22.89 1.88 12.73
C SER A 766 -22.28 0.48 12.80
N VAL A 767 -21.35 0.29 13.73
CA VAL A 767 -20.68 -0.97 14.04
C VAL A 767 -20.64 -1.09 15.55
N THR A 768 -20.93 -2.28 16.06
CA THR A 768 -20.72 -2.66 17.47
C THR A 768 -19.64 -3.73 17.54
N TRP A 769 -18.65 -3.48 18.39
CA TRP A 769 -17.64 -4.48 18.77
C TRP A 769 -18.19 -5.31 19.93
N LEU A 770 -18.24 -6.63 19.77
CA LEU A 770 -18.50 -7.58 20.86
C LEU A 770 -17.36 -8.60 20.93
N SER A 771 -16.85 -8.89 22.13
CA SER A 771 -15.98 -10.06 22.36
C SER A 771 -16.36 -10.82 23.63
N ALA A 772 -16.23 -12.14 23.57
CA ALA A 772 -16.17 -13.01 24.74
C ALA A 772 -14.74 -13.56 24.85
N VAL A 773 -14.06 -13.29 25.96
CA VAL A 773 -12.66 -13.71 26.19
C VAL A 773 -12.61 -14.48 27.49
N TRP A 774 -12.00 -15.67 27.51
CA TRP A 774 -11.70 -16.37 28.76
C TRP A 774 -10.20 -16.36 29.04
N ILE A 775 -9.84 -15.90 30.23
CA ILE A 775 -8.49 -15.55 30.63
C ILE A 775 -8.09 -16.46 31.76
N ASN A 776 -6.95 -17.14 31.64
CA ASN A 776 -6.50 -18.02 32.71
C ASN A 776 -6.13 -17.24 33.98
N THR A 777 -6.65 -17.71 35.12
CA THR A 777 -6.40 -17.12 36.45
C THR A 777 -5.66 -18.08 37.39
N GLY A 778 -5.47 -19.32 36.97
CA GLY A 778 -4.83 -20.38 37.76
C GLY A 778 -5.06 -21.77 37.19
N MET A 779 -4.60 -22.80 37.93
CA MET A 779 -4.74 -24.19 37.53
C MET A 779 -6.22 -24.58 37.47
N PHE A 780 -6.73 -24.79 36.25
CA PHE A 780 -8.14 -25.09 35.96
C PHE A 780 -9.15 -24.03 36.45
N THR A 781 -8.75 -22.76 36.41
CA THR A 781 -9.60 -21.62 36.78
C THR A 781 -9.39 -20.44 35.82
N ASP A 782 -10.48 -19.87 35.33
CA ASP A 782 -10.48 -18.82 34.30
C ASP A 782 -11.46 -17.68 34.64
N GLU A 783 -11.28 -16.53 34.00
CA GLU A 783 -12.19 -15.38 34.02
C GLU A 783 -12.77 -15.15 32.63
N LEU A 784 -14.09 -15.24 32.48
CA LEU A 784 -14.81 -14.84 31.27
C LEU A 784 -15.10 -13.33 31.34
N GLN A 785 -14.60 -12.57 30.36
CA GLN A 785 -14.94 -11.17 30.15
C GLN A 785 -15.78 -11.02 28.87
N VAL A 786 -16.88 -10.29 28.97
CA VAL A 786 -17.68 -9.80 27.84
C VAL A 786 -17.33 -8.34 27.61
N ILE A 787 -16.83 -8.03 26.41
CA ILE A 787 -16.40 -6.70 26.01
C ILE A 787 -17.38 -6.16 24.97
N VAL A 788 -17.89 -4.95 25.18
CA VAL A 788 -18.71 -4.22 24.20
C VAL A 788 -18.11 -2.83 23.98
N ASP A 789 -17.77 -2.51 22.73
CA ASP A 789 -17.17 -1.22 22.33
C ASP A 789 -15.98 -0.80 23.23
N GLY A 790 -15.14 -1.77 23.62
CA GLY A 790 -13.94 -1.57 24.44
C GLY A 790 -14.16 -1.47 25.94
N ILE A 791 -15.38 -1.75 26.41
CA ILE A 791 -15.73 -1.77 27.84
C ILE A 791 -16.06 -3.20 28.26
N VAL A 792 -15.44 -3.69 29.34
CA VAL A 792 -15.85 -4.95 29.98
C VAL A 792 -17.20 -4.72 30.65
N VAL A 793 -18.27 -5.24 30.05
CA VAL A 793 -19.65 -5.08 30.53
C VAL A 793 -20.08 -6.18 31.49
N GLN A 794 -19.36 -7.32 31.48
CA GLN A 794 -19.60 -8.44 32.38
C GLN A 794 -18.31 -9.25 32.56
N ASP A 795 -18.02 -9.65 33.79
CA ASP A 795 -16.90 -10.52 34.16
C ASP A 795 -17.38 -11.67 35.07
N LYS A 796 -16.84 -12.88 34.87
CA LYS A 796 -17.19 -14.07 35.65
C LYS A 796 -16.00 -14.99 35.85
N TYR A 797 -15.68 -15.30 37.10
CA TYR A 797 -14.71 -16.34 37.44
C TYR A 797 -15.36 -17.71 37.48
N PHE A 798 -14.73 -18.70 36.86
CA PHE A 798 -15.23 -20.07 36.81
C PHE A 798 -14.08 -21.10 36.94
N TYR A 799 -14.44 -22.34 37.29
CA TYR A 799 -13.48 -23.44 37.45
C TYR A 799 -14.00 -24.76 36.87
N ASN A 800 -13.07 -25.66 36.55
CA ASN A 800 -13.41 -27.02 36.13
C ASN A 800 -13.83 -27.90 37.33
N ALA A 801 -14.98 -28.58 37.21
CA ALA A 801 -15.53 -29.40 38.29
C ALA A 801 -14.64 -30.61 38.65
N ALA A 802 -14.02 -31.27 37.66
CA ALA A 802 -13.16 -32.43 37.89
C ALA A 802 -11.91 -32.04 38.66
N TYR A 803 -11.30 -30.91 38.36
CA TYR A 803 -10.15 -30.41 39.12
C TYR A 803 -10.47 -30.22 40.61
N THR A 804 -11.62 -29.63 40.95
CA THR A 804 -11.98 -29.47 42.38
C THR A 804 -12.19 -30.80 43.10
N THR A 805 -12.59 -31.84 42.37
CA THR A 805 -12.75 -33.21 42.89
C THR A 805 -11.40 -33.86 43.20
N TRP A 806 -10.40 -33.67 42.33
CA TRP A 806 -9.16 -34.45 42.34
C TRP A 806 -7.91 -33.71 42.84
N GLN A 807 -7.96 -32.37 43.00
CA GLN A 807 -6.78 -31.53 43.31
C GLN A 807 -5.99 -31.92 44.57
N TYR A 808 -6.61 -32.61 45.53
CA TYR A 808 -5.95 -33.07 46.76
C TYR A 808 -5.48 -34.54 46.69
N SER A 809 -5.79 -35.25 45.61
CA SER A 809 -5.43 -36.66 45.39
C SER A 809 -4.20 -36.85 44.52
N TYR A 810 -3.85 -35.85 43.69
CA TYR A 810 -2.75 -35.93 42.73
C TYR A 810 -1.84 -34.69 42.82
N SER A 811 -0.60 -34.83 42.34
CA SER A 811 0.37 -33.73 42.33
C SER A 811 0.11 -32.74 41.19
N THR A 812 0.63 -31.52 41.29
CA THR A 812 0.63 -30.52 40.20
C THR A 812 1.24 -31.08 38.90
N SER A 813 2.18 -32.03 38.97
CA SER A 813 2.78 -32.67 37.79
C SER A 813 1.74 -33.44 36.96
N VAL A 814 0.78 -34.09 37.62
CA VAL A 814 -0.32 -34.81 36.96
C VAL A 814 -1.23 -33.83 36.24
N PHE A 815 -1.58 -32.72 36.88
CA PHE A 815 -2.43 -31.68 36.31
C PHE A 815 -1.77 -30.94 35.13
N ASN A 816 -0.48 -30.64 35.21
CA ASN A 816 0.28 -30.10 34.07
C ASN A 816 0.34 -31.10 32.90
N ALA A 817 0.46 -32.40 33.20
CA ALA A 817 0.41 -33.44 32.18
C ALA A 817 -0.97 -33.55 31.52
N ILE A 818 -2.07 -33.33 32.27
CA ILE A 818 -3.44 -33.26 31.71
C ILE A 818 -3.58 -32.08 30.76
N ILE A 819 -3.17 -30.88 31.16
CA ILE A 819 -3.21 -29.67 30.30
C ILE A 819 -2.44 -29.93 29.00
N TYR A 820 -1.20 -30.44 29.12
CA TYR A 820 -0.38 -30.78 27.95
C TYR A 820 -1.03 -31.85 27.08
N ALA A 821 -1.63 -32.88 27.70
CA ALA A 821 -2.35 -33.92 26.98
C ALA A 821 -3.53 -33.36 26.20
N ASN A 822 -4.39 -32.58 26.83
CA ASN A 822 -5.58 -32.00 26.21
C ASN A 822 -5.23 -31.06 25.04
N GLN A 823 -4.15 -30.28 25.16
CA GLN A 823 -3.70 -29.40 24.09
C GLN A 823 -3.19 -30.15 22.84
N HIS A 824 -2.53 -31.30 23.02
CA HIS A 824 -1.82 -31.97 21.91
C HIS A 824 -2.54 -33.19 21.36
N LEU A 825 -3.29 -33.93 22.20
CA LEU A 825 -3.96 -35.19 21.82
C LEU A 825 -4.81 -35.09 20.55
N PRO A 826 -5.57 -34.01 20.29
CA PRO A 826 -6.37 -33.90 19.06
C PRO A 826 -5.53 -33.97 17.76
N PHE A 827 -4.24 -33.67 17.83
CA PHE A 827 -3.32 -33.67 16.69
C PHE A 827 -2.44 -34.92 16.61
N ILE A 828 -2.55 -35.85 17.56
CA ILE A 828 -1.74 -37.07 17.60
C ILE A 828 -2.43 -38.17 16.82
N SER A 829 -1.77 -38.68 15.78
CA SER A 829 -2.29 -39.82 15.02
C SER A 829 -2.33 -41.10 15.86
N SER A 830 -3.20 -42.05 15.49
CA SER A 830 -3.29 -43.33 16.20
C SER A 830 -1.96 -44.10 16.23
N ALA A 831 -1.08 -43.87 15.25
CA ALA A 831 0.24 -44.50 15.17
C ALA A 831 1.26 -43.89 16.15
N GLU A 832 1.08 -42.64 16.55
CA GLU A 832 2.00 -41.90 17.41
C GLU A 832 1.57 -41.91 18.89
N LEU A 833 0.33 -42.33 19.15
CA LEU A 833 -0.30 -42.26 20.47
C LEU A 833 0.51 -42.99 21.57
N THR A 834 1.07 -44.16 21.29
CA THR A 834 1.92 -44.88 22.26
C THR A 834 3.19 -44.10 22.61
N ASN A 835 3.84 -43.50 21.61
CA ASN A 835 5.04 -42.70 21.83
C ASN A 835 4.71 -41.41 22.60
N PHE A 836 3.58 -40.78 22.27
CA PHE A 836 3.07 -39.62 23.00
C PHE A 836 2.92 -39.90 24.49
N TRP A 837 2.21 -40.97 24.86
CA TRP A 837 2.02 -41.33 26.28
C TRP A 837 3.33 -41.69 26.99
N ASN A 838 4.25 -42.38 26.31
CA ASN A 838 5.57 -42.69 26.87
C ASN A 838 6.39 -41.42 27.14
N ASN A 839 6.36 -40.47 26.21
CA ASN A 839 7.02 -39.18 26.35
C ASN A 839 6.39 -38.35 27.47
N LEU A 840 5.06 -38.30 27.56
CA LEU A 840 4.33 -37.62 28.62
C LEU A 840 4.72 -38.18 30.00
N THR A 841 4.72 -39.51 30.13
CA THR A 841 5.11 -40.22 31.37
C THR A 841 6.51 -39.84 31.82
N THR A 842 7.46 -39.81 30.87
CA THR A 842 8.86 -39.48 31.16
C THR A 842 9.02 -37.99 31.50
N THR A 843 8.33 -37.10 30.79
CA THR A 843 8.43 -35.64 30.94
C THR A 843 7.92 -35.18 32.30
N TYR A 844 6.79 -35.72 32.75
CA TYR A 844 6.14 -35.34 34.00
C TYR A 844 6.41 -36.30 35.17
N ASN A 845 7.31 -37.28 34.96
CA ASN A 845 7.71 -38.31 35.94
C ASN A 845 6.50 -39.03 36.59
N LEU A 846 5.59 -39.50 35.74
CA LEU A 846 4.31 -40.09 36.15
C LEU A 846 4.47 -41.57 36.52
N THR A 847 3.75 -42.01 37.56
CA THR A 847 3.56 -43.43 37.85
C THR A 847 2.56 -44.06 36.88
N SER A 848 2.56 -45.39 36.77
CA SER A 848 1.60 -46.11 35.90
C SER A 848 0.14 -45.83 36.27
N SER A 849 -0.17 -45.68 37.56
CA SER A 849 -1.51 -45.31 38.04
C SER A 849 -1.89 -43.86 37.75
N GLU A 850 -0.93 -42.93 37.73
CA GLU A 850 -1.18 -41.54 37.36
C GLU A 850 -1.39 -41.41 35.84
N LEU A 851 -0.62 -42.13 35.03
CA LEU A 851 -0.84 -42.19 33.58
C LEU A 851 -2.23 -42.76 33.25
N GLU A 852 -2.63 -43.87 33.90
CA GLU A 852 -3.95 -44.47 33.74
C GLU A 852 -5.07 -43.48 34.15
N PHE A 853 -4.87 -42.72 35.23
CA PHE A 853 -5.79 -41.65 35.62
C PHE A 853 -5.95 -40.60 34.53
N ILE A 854 -4.84 -40.08 33.96
CA ILE A 854 -4.89 -39.08 32.88
C ILE A 854 -5.62 -39.63 31.64
N GLN A 855 -5.32 -40.87 31.25
CA GLN A 855 -5.95 -41.50 30.08
C GLN A 855 -7.46 -41.68 30.24
N ASN A 856 -7.92 -41.98 31.46
CA ASN A 856 -9.33 -42.24 31.74
C ASN A 856 -10.14 -40.99 32.08
N HIS A 857 -9.51 -39.97 32.69
CA HIS A 857 -10.20 -38.79 33.21
C HIS A 857 -9.79 -37.47 32.56
N GLY A 858 -8.76 -37.43 31.70
CA GLY A 858 -8.23 -36.17 31.15
C GLY A 858 -9.26 -35.30 30.43
N GLN A 859 -10.26 -35.91 29.78
CA GLN A 859 -11.36 -35.20 29.11
C GLN A 859 -12.34 -34.53 30.08
N GLU A 860 -12.43 -34.99 31.34
CA GLU A 860 -13.28 -34.34 32.36
C GLU A 860 -12.73 -32.96 32.77
N PHE A 861 -11.47 -32.68 32.42
CA PHE A 861 -10.78 -31.41 32.66
C PHE A 861 -10.91 -30.43 31.49
N ILE A 862 -11.82 -30.71 30.54
CA ILE A 862 -12.19 -29.82 29.44
C ILE A 862 -13.63 -29.39 29.66
N ASP A 863 -13.89 -28.09 29.53
CA ASP A 863 -15.25 -27.54 29.57
C ASP A 863 -15.67 -27.04 28.19
N ASN A 864 -16.96 -27.13 27.87
CA ASN A 864 -17.51 -26.51 26.67
C ASN A 864 -18.02 -25.12 27.03
N LEU A 865 -17.73 -24.11 26.22
CA LEU A 865 -18.26 -22.75 26.31
C LEU A 865 -19.03 -22.44 25.02
N THR A 866 -20.33 -22.21 25.13
CA THR A 866 -21.20 -21.92 23.98
C THR A 866 -21.62 -20.47 23.99
N VAL A 867 -21.27 -19.76 22.92
CA VAL A 867 -21.69 -18.39 22.64
C VAL A 867 -22.93 -18.46 21.72
N ASN A 868 -24.04 -17.94 22.22
CA ASN A 868 -25.28 -17.79 21.46
C ASN A 868 -25.60 -16.31 21.28
N ILE A 869 -25.89 -15.88 20.05
CA ILE A 869 -26.36 -14.51 19.77
C ILE A 869 -27.66 -14.60 19.00
N VAL A 870 -28.71 -13.97 19.52
CA VAL A 870 -29.97 -13.75 18.80
C VAL A 870 -30.05 -12.27 18.46
N TYR A 871 -30.18 -11.95 17.17
CA TYR A 871 -30.20 -10.57 16.72
C TYR A 871 -31.35 -10.32 15.73
N PRO A 872 -31.71 -9.06 15.46
CA PRO A 872 -32.87 -8.75 14.63
C PRO A 872 -32.47 -8.84 13.16
N GLY A 873 -32.73 -9.97 12.54
CA GLY A 873 -32.40 -10.26 11.14
C GLY A 873 -33.28 -11.35 10.53
N VAL A 874 -32.92 -11.80 9.33
CA VAL A 874 -33.62 -12.88 8.63
C VAL A 874 -33.04 -14.24 9.06
N ALA A 875 -33.90 -15.26 9.16
CA ALA A 875 -33.48 -16.63 9.42
C ALA A 875 -32.46 -17.12 8.37
N GLY A 876 -31.60 -18.05 8.79
CA GLY A 876 -30.66 -18.70 7.89
C GLY A 876 -31.37 -19.62 6.90
N LEU A 877 -30.77 -19.80 5.73
CA LEU A 877 -31.25 -20.77 4.74
C LEU A 877 -30.91 -22.18 5.24
N ASN A 878 -31.91 -23.05 5.41
CA ASN A 878 -31.68 -24.47 5.72
C ASN A 878 -32.16 -25.30 4.53
N LEU A 879 -31.27 -26.08 3.94
CA LEU A 879 -31.55 -26.94 2.80
C LEU A 879 -31.28 -28.40 3.16
N THR A 880 -32.26 -29.25 2.89
CA THR A 880 -32.05 -30.70 2.85
C THR A 880 -31.96 -31.11 1.39
N VAL A 881 -30.80 -31.56 0.94
CA VAL A 881 -30.54 -31.95 -0.44
C VAL A 881 -30.26 -33.44 -0.52
N THR A 882 -30.73 -34.08 -1.60
CA THR A 882 -30.39 -35.47 -1.92
C THR A 882 -29.36 -35.47 -3.04
N ASP A 883 -28.18 -36.02 -2.80
CA ASP A 883 -27.14 -36.11 -3.83
C ASP A 883 -27.49 -37.18 -4.90
N PRO A 884 -26.79 -37.23 -6.04
CA PRO A 884 -27.03 -38.22 -7.10
C PRO A 884 -26.88 -39.69 -6.65
N HIS A 885 -26.31 -39.92 -5.47
CA HIS A 885 -26.11 -41.22 -4.85
C HIS A 885 -27.16 -41.55 -3.77
N SER A 886 -28.22 -40.74 -3.66
CA SER A 886 -29.30 -40.88 -2.68
C SER A 886 -28.88 -40.63 -1.23
N ASN A 887 -27.77 -39.94 -0.98
CA ASN A 887 -27.41 -39.48 0.36
C ASN A 887 -28.16 -38.19 0.68
N VAL A 888 -28.74 -38.11 1.87
CA VAL A 888 -29.42 -36.91 2.37
C VAL A 888 -28.42 -36.06 3.14
N ILE A 889 -28.28 -34.80 2.75
CA ILE A 889 -27.31 -33.85 3.29
C ILE A 889 -28.08 -32.61 3.78
N ASN A 890 -27.79 -32.16 5.00
CA ASN A 890 -28.37 -30.93 5.56
C ASN A 890 -27.34 -29.81 5.49
N LEU A 891 -27.65 -28.76 4.73
CA LEU A 891 -26.86 -27.55 4.60
C LEU A 891 -27.58 -26.44 5.36
N ASN A 892 -27.08 -26.11 6.55
CA ASN A 892 -27.66 -25.06 7.40
C ASN A 892 -26.77 -23.84 7.30
N PHE A 893 -27.28 -22.72 6.79
CA PHE A 893 -26.53 -21.47 6.65
C PHE A 893 -26.79 -20.52 7.82
N PRO A 894 -25.85 -19.62 8.14
CA PRO A 894 -25.98 -18.65 9.22
C PRO A 894 -27.21 -17.74 9.05
N GLY A 895 -27.76 -17.33 10.19
CA GLY A 895 -29.06 -16.67 10.29
C GLY A 895 -29.07 -15.63 11.39
N ASN A 896 -30.26 -15.19 11.78
CA ASN A 896 -30.48 -14.33 12.94
C ASN A 896 -30.23 -15.00 14.31
N VAL A 897 -29.79 -16.26 14.30
CA VAL A 897 -29.39 -17.04 15.47
C VAL A 897 -28.00 -17.59 15.20
N ILE A 898 -27.04 -17.20 16.03
CA ILE A 898 -25.65 -17.66 16.02
C ILE A 898 -25.46 -18.57 17.22
N GLN A 899 -24.86 -19.73 16.99
CA GLN A 899 -24.49 -20.67 18.04
C GLN A 899 -23.12 -21.28 17.71
N ARG A 900 -22.16 -21.08 18.61
CA ARG A 900 -20.79 -21.56 18.47
C ARG A 900 -20.31 -22.11 19.80
N THR A 901 -19.66 -23.27 19.78
CA THR A 901 -19.14 -23.92 20.99
C THR A 901 -17.63 -24.07 20.86
N SER A 902 -16.90 -23.54 21.83
CA SER A 902 -15.46 -23.63 21.99
C SER A 902 -15.12 -24.51 23.20
N GLN A 903 -13.94 -25.11 23.20
CA GLN A 903 -13.43 -25.84 24.38
C GLN A 903 -12.58 -24.90 25.25
N VAL A 904 -12.71 -25.04 26.57
CA VAL A 904 -11.84 -24.46 27.60
C VAL A 904 -11.00 -25.59 28.17
N ILE A 905 -9.69 -25.55 27.97
CA ILE A 905 -8.71 -26.59 28.30
C ILE A 905 -7.65 -26.15 29.34
N TYR A 906 -7.72 -24.92 29.83
CA TYR A 906 -6.95 -24.37 30.95
C TYR A 906 -5.43 -24.29 30.70
N THR A 907 -5.01 -23.81 29.51
CA THR A 907 -3.59 -23.84 29.06
C THR A 907 -2.67 -22.83 29.75
N GLY A 908 -3.22 -21.75 30.33
CA GLY A 908 -2.42 -20.70 30.95
C GLY A 908 -1.89 -19.61 30.01
N SER A 909 -2.37 -19.52 28.76
CA SER A 909 -2.06 -18.38 27.88
C SER A 909 -2.79 -17.09 28.30
N LEU A 910 -2.26 -15.93 27.87
CA LEU A 910 -2.92 -14.64 28.02
C LEU A 910 -4.10 -14.57 27.04
N GLY A 911 -5.29 -14.98 27.51
CA GLY A 911 -6.47 -15.21 26.66
C GLY A 911 -6.40 -16.63 26.09
N GLU A 912 -7.01 -17.57 26.81
CA GLU A 912 -7.03 -18.97 26.38
C GLU A 912 -7.91 -19.19 25.16
N GLY A 913 -8.91 -18.33 25.00
CA GLY A 913 -9.51 -18.10 23.72
C GLY A 913 -10.38 -16.86 23.73
N VAL A 914 -10.72 -16.44 22.53
CA VAL A 914 -11.52 -15.25 22.27
C VAL A 914 -12.45 -15.52 21.10
N LYS A 915 -13.67 -14.99 21.19
CA LYS A 915 -14.58 -14.89 20.06
C LYS A 915 -15.04 -13.45 19.95
N SER A 916 -14.65 -12.81 18.85
CA SER A 916 -14.95 -11.40 18.57
C SER A 916 -15.85 -11.27 17.37
N PHE A 917 -16.82 -10.38 17.45
CA PHE A 917 -17.83 -10.12 16.44
C PHE A 917 -17.78 -8.64 16.05
N ALA A 918 -17.74 -8.39 14.74
CA ALA A 918 -18.12 -7.10 14.18
C ALA A 918 -19.61 -7.19 13.81
N ILE A 919 -20.42 -6.29 14.38
CA ILE A 919 -21.87 -6.22 14.08
C ILE A 919 -22.14 -4.91 13.36
N ALA A 920 -22.19 -4.92 12.03
CA ALA A 920 -22.51 -3.75 11.22
C ALA A 920 -24.02 -3.57 11.03
N THR A 921 -24.53 -2.41 11.41
CA THR A 921 -25.93 -2.00 11.17
C THR A 921 -26.08 -1.10 9.96
N THR A 922 -24.99 -0.41 9.57
CA THR A 922 -24.91 0.35 8.32
C THR A 922 -23.78 -0.19 7.45
N LYS A 923 -23.52 0.48 6.34
CA LYS A 923 -22.35 0.24 5.50
C LYS A 923 -21.07 0.59 6.25
N VAL A 924 -20.07 -0.29 6.20
CA VAL A 924 -18.74 -0.03 6.77
C VAL A 924 -17.94 0.82 5.79
N THR A 925 -18.05 2.14 5.95
CA THR A 925 -17.33 3.12 5.12
C THR A 925 -15.88 3.29 5.57
N GLU A 926 -15.08 3.97 4.75
CA GLU A 926 -13.72 4.41 5.12
C GLU A 926 -13.70 5.13 6.46
N ASP A 927 -14.64 6.04 6.71
CA ASP A 927 -14.72 6.81 7.96
C ASP A 927 -15.00 5.89 9.16
N VAL A 928 -15.82 4.85 8.99
CA VAL A 928 -16.11 3.86 10.05
C VAL A 928 -14.87 3.01 10.32
N MET A 929 -14.20 2.52 9.27
CA MET A 929 -12.98 1.73 9.43
C MET A 929 -11.86 2.56 10.06
N GLN A 930 -11.67 3.81 9.61
CA GLN A 930 -10.67 4.73 10.15
C GLN A 930 -10.97 5.11 11.61
N TYR A 931 -12.25 5.26 11.99
CA TYR A 931 -12.63 5.50 13.38
C TYR A 931 -12.10 4.40 14.30
N TRP A 932 -12.36 3.13 13.94
CA TRP A 932 -11.85 1.99 14.70
C TRP A 932 -10.33 1.90 14.59
N TRP A 933 -9.74 2.07 13.41
CA TRP A 933 -8.28 2.08 13.25
C TRP A 933 -7.58 3.07 14.20
N ASN A 934 -8.15 4.26 14.39
CA ASN A 934 -7.59 5.27 15.29
C ASN A 934 -7.64 4.84 16.77
N GLN A 935 -8.53 3.93 17.16
CA GLN A 935 -8.57 3.39 18.52
C GLN A 935 -7.50 2.33 18.76
N TYR A 936 -6.84 1.81 17.72
CA TYR A 936 -5.88 0.70 17.83
C TYR A 936 -4.78 0.95 18.88
N SER A 937 -4.21 2.16 18.89
CA SER A 937 -3.17 2.53 19.87
C SER A 937 -3.65 2.50 21.33
N SER A 938 -4.95 2.67 21.57
CA SER A 938 -5.55 2.63 22.91
C SER A 938 -5.60 1.22 23.51
N TYR A 939 -5.51 0.18 22.67
CA TYR A 939 -5.66 -1.22 23.06
C TYR A 939 -4.39 -2.06 22.86
N GLN A 940 -3.23 -1.43 22.61
CA GLN A 940 -1.92 -2.10 22.50
C GLN A 940 -1.26 -2.36 23.86
N THR A 941 -1.95 -3.08 24.74
CA THR A 941 -1.51 -3.31 26.13
C THR A 941 -0.86 -4.69 26.35
N GLY A 942 -0.89 -5.58 25.34
CA GLY A 942 -0.35 -6.94 25.44
C GLY A 942 -1.17 -7.86 26.37
N ASP A 943 -2.43 -7.51 26.63
CA ASP A 943 -3.37 -8.25 27.46
C ASP A 943 -4.53 -8.83 26.63
N ALA A 944 -5.51 -9.43 27.30
CA ALA A 944 -6.71 -9.98 26.68
C ALA A 944 -7.53 -8.97 25.86
N MET A 945 -7.51 -7.68 26.22
CA MET A 945 -8.19 -6.62 25.47
C MET A 945 -7.53 -6.42 24.10
N ASN A 946 -6.20 -6.54 24.03
CA ASN A 946 -5.48 -6.47 22.75
C ASN A 946 -5.91 -7.58 21.78
N VAL A 947 -6.01 -8.82 22.27
CA VAL A 947 -6.41 -9.99 21.46
C VAL A 947 -7.86 -9.83 20.99
N ALA A 948 -8.76 -9.42 21.88
CA ALA A 948 -10.15 -9.12 21.55
C ALA A 948 -10.28 -8.01 20.50
N TYR A 949 -9.49 -6.95 20.61
CA TYR A 949 -9.53 -5.85 19.66
C TYR A 949 -9.03 -6.26 18.27
N ASN A 950 -7.91 -7.00 18.19
CA ASN A 950 -7.34 -7.43 16.92
C ASN A 950 -8.27 -8.38 16.16
N THR A 951 -8.90 -9.32 16.87
CA THR A 951 -9.86 -10.26 16.28
C THR A 951 -11.13 -9.53 15.81
N PHE A 952 -11.65 -8.58 16.59
CA PHE A 952 -12.75 -7.71 16.14
C PHE A 952 -12.39 -6.87 14.91
N LEU A 953 -11.23 -6.20 14.92
CA LEU A 953 -10.81 -5.35 13.81
C LEU A 953 -10.62 -6.15 12.52
N THR A 954 -10.18 -7.41 12.64
CA THR A 954 -10.09 -8.35 11.51
C THR A 954 -11.47 -8.70 10.96
N ALA A 955 -12.46 -9.01 11.83
CA ALA A 955 -13.84 -9.22 11.41
C ALA A 955 -14.42 -7.99 10.68
N LEU A 956 -14.17 -6.79 11.23
CA LEU A 956 -14.63 -5.53 10.66
C LEU A 956 -13.99 -5.26 9.29
N MET A 957 -12.72 -5.62 9.11
CA MET A 957 -12.00 -5.44 7.86
C MET A 957 -12.60 -6.27 6.71
N ILE A 958 -13.07 -7.48 7.01
CA ILE A 958 -13.81 -8.32 6.03
C ILE A 958 -15.07 -7.60 5.56
N GLU A 959 -15.87 -7.08 6.50
CA GLU A 959 -17.09 -6.31 6.17
C GLU A 959 -16.76 -5.05 5.36
N TYR A 960 -15.69 -4.33 5.71
CA TYR A 960 -15.23 -3.14 5.00
C TYR A 960 -14.79 -3.44 3.56
N ILE A 961 -13.97 -4.47 3.34
CA ILE A 961 -13.52 -4.86 1.99
C ILE A 961 -14.72 -5.28 1.15
N HIS A 962 -15.61 -6.11 1.72
CA HIS A 962 -16.82 -6.53 1.04
C HIS A 962 -17.71 -5.34 0.65
N ASP A 963 -17.95 -4.39 1.56
CA ASP A 963 -18.76 -3.20 1.29
C ASP A 963 -18.13 -2.29 0.24
N ARG A 964 -16.78 -2.22 0.16
CA ARG A 964 -16.08 -1.53 -0.92
C ARG A 964 -16.26 -2.19 -2.28
N ILE A 965 -16.26 -3.53 -2.34
CA ILE A 965 -16.55 -4.25 -3.58
C ILE A 965 -17.98 -3.94 -4.02
N ALA A 966 -18.95 -4.01 -3.10
CA ALA A 966 -20.34 -3.67 -3.36
C ALA A 966 -20.50 -2.24 -3.90
N ASP A 967 -19.82 -1.26 -3.30
CA ASP A 967 -19.81 0.13 -3.79
C ASP A 967 -19.28 0.29 -5.20
N ASN A 968 -18.14 -0.33 -5.50
CA ASN A 968 -17.45 -0.17 -6.78
C ASN A 968 -18.30 -0.65 -7.96
N ILE A 969 -19.21 -1.60 -7.72
CA ILE A 969 -20.10 -2.13 -8.75
C ILE A 969 -21.48 -1.45 -8.81
N THR A 970 -21.82 -0.56 -7.86
CA THR A 970 -23.13 0.11 -7.85
C THR A 970 -23.41 0.97 -9.08
N THR A 971 -22.47 1.85 -9.42
CA THR A 971 -22.62 2.81 -10.52
C THR A 971 -22.63 2.11 -11.89
N PRO A 972 -21.71 1.17 -12.20
CA PRO A 972 -21.76 0.42 -13.46
C PRO A 972 -23.03 -0.41 -13.64
N LEU A 973 -23.57 -0.97 -12.54
CA LEU A 973 -24.80 -1.77 -12.59
C LEU A 973 -26.07 -0.94 -12.39
N ASN A 974 -25.99 0.38 -12.18
CA ASN A 974 -27.15 1.22 -11.86
C ASN A 974 -28.03 0.63 -10.74
N VAL A 975 -27.39 0.17 -9.66
CA VAL A 975 -28.07 -0.36 -8.47
C VAL A 975 -27.83 0.53 -7.26
N THR A 976 -28.75 0.50 -6.31
CA THR A 976 -28.58 1.11 -4.98
C THR A 976 -28.73 0.02 -3.94
N TRP A 977 -27.88 0.00 -2.92
CA TRP A 977 -28.01 -0.93 -1.81
C TRP A 977 -27.89 -0.24 -0.47
N SER A 978 -28.47 -0.85 0.56
CA SER A 978 -28.29 -0.46 1.95
C SER A 978 -28.42 -1.68 2.84
N ARG A 979 -27.79 -1.61 4.02
CA ARG A 979 -28.01 -2.58 5.08
C ARG A 979 -29.34 -2.28 5.76
N THR A 980 -30.28 -3.22 5.70
CA THR A 980 -31.62 -3.09 6.33
C THR A 980 -31.82 -4.09 7.47
N SER A 981 -30.86 -4.98 7.69
CA SER A 981 -30.66 -5.75 8.92
C SER A 981 -29.17 -5.93 9.18
N PRO A 982 -28.72 -6.16 10.43
CA PRO A 982 -27.31 -6.22 10.76
C PRO A 982 -26.57 -7.37 10.04
N ALA A 983 -25.37 -7.08 9.55
CA ALA A 983 -24.39 -8.08 9.12
C ALA A 983 -23.47 -8.40 10.31
N ILE A 984 -23.03 -9.66 10.39
CA ILE A 984 -22.14 -10.09 11.46
C ILE A 984 -21.06 -11.00 10.85
N VAL A 985 -19.81 -10.66 11.13
CA VAL A 985 -18.63 -11.50 10.92
C VAL A 985 -17.97 -11.74 12.27
N SER A 986 -17.45 -12.94 12.48
CA SER A 986 -16.70 -13.26 13.70
C SER A 986 -15.34 -13.87 13.42
N ILE A 987 -14.38 -13.55 14.28
CA ILE A 987 -13.07 -14.20 14.33
C ILE A 987 -12.94 -14.84 15.70
N SER A 988 -12.54 -16.11 15.71
CA SER A 988 -12.41 -16.91 16.91
C SER A 988 -11.03 -17.51 16.99
N GLU A 989 -10.40 -17.36 18.15
CA GLU A 989 -9.21 -18.09 18.54
C GLU A 989 -9.61 -19.02 19.68
N ASP A 990 -9.72 -20.30 19.35
CA ASP A 990 -9.96 -21.38 20.30
C ASP A 990 -8.64 -22.16 20.50
N PRO A 991 -8.52 -23.02 21.52
CA PRO A 991 -7.23 -23.65 21.86
C PRO A 991 -6.57 -24.49 20.76
N TYR A 992 -7.29 -24.84 19.69
CA TYR A 992 -6.80 -25.70 18.59
C TYR A 992 -6.65 -24.97 17.27
N GLN A 993 -7.37 -23.87 17.06
CA GLN A 993 -7.51 -23.27 15.74
C GLN A 993 -7.96 -21.82 15.83
N ILE A 994 -7.58 -21.05 14.81
CA ILE A 994 -8.19 -19.76 14.52
C ILE A 994 -9.09 -19.94 13.32
N TYR A 995 -10.33 -19.52 13.45
CA TYR A 995 -11.27 -19.55 12.35
C TYR A 995 -12.05 -18.25 12.27
N GLU A 996 -12.40 -17.96 11.03
CA GLU A 996 -13.27 -16.88 10.63
C GLU A 996 -14.60 -17.49 10.23
N THR A 997 -15.68 -16.80 10.60
CA THR A 997 -17.02 -17.20 10.21
C THR A 997 -17.80 -15.99 9.77
N LEU A 998 -18.40 -16.14 8.60
CA LEU A 998 -19.54 -15.34 8.27
C LEU A 998 -20.73 -15.77 9.15
N GLU A 999 -21.17 -14.90 10.06
CA GLU A 999 -22.27 -15.18 10.99
C GLU A 999 -23.63 -14.68 10.48
N SER A 1000 -23.67 -14.19 9.24
CA SER A 1000 -24.88 -13.80 8.52
C SER A 1000 -24.93 -14.45 7.14
N ASP A 1001 -26.07 -14.46 6.44
CA ASP A 1001 -26.13 -15.01 5.09
C ASP A 1001 -25.17 -14.28 4.12
N HIS A 1002 -24.59 -14.96 3.12
CA HIS A 1002 -23.67 -14.40 2.11
C HIS A 1002 -24.22 -13.22 1.29
N SER A 1003 -25.51 -12.89 1.40
CA SER A 1003 -26.03 -11.58 1.00
C SER A 1003 -25.49 -10.41 1.83
N MET A 1004 -24.76 -10.67 2.91
CA MET A 1004 -24.31 -9.69 3.92
C MET A 1004 -25.44 -8.79 4.41
N ARG A 1005 -26.68 -9.30 4.36
CA ARG A 1005 -27.90 -8.55 4.71
C ARG A 1005 -28.06 -7.22 3.97
N MET A 1006 -27.54 -7.15 2.75
CA MET A 1006 -27.78 -6.03 1.84
C MET A 1006 -29.16 -6.16 1.23
N THR A 1007 -29.96 -5.10 1.32
CA THR A 1007 -31.09 -4.90 0.41
C THR A 1007 -30.57 -4.13 -0.79
N VAL A 1008 -30.62 -4.75 -1.96
CA VAL A 1008 -30.24 -4.16 -3.25
C VAL A 1008 -31.49 -3.85 -4.08
N ILE A 1009 -31.46 -2.73 -4.80
CA ILE A 1009 -32.53 -2.27 -5.68
C ILE A 1009 -31.93 -1.93 -7.03
N GLY A 1010 -32.47 -2.54 -8.07
CA GLY A 1010 -32.11 -2.35 -9.46
C GLY A 1010 -33.03 -3.20 -10.34
N THR A 1011 -32.76 -3.27 -11.64
CA THR A 1011 -33.41 -4.28 -12.48
C THR A 1011 -33.02 -5.68 -11.98
N THR A 1012 -33.85 -6.70 -12.21
CA THR A 1012 -33.57 -8.07 -11.77
C THR A 1012 -32.21 -8.58 -12.26
N GLU A 1013 -31.84 -8.27 -13.50
CA GLU A 1013 -30.54 -8.68 -14.05
C GLU A 1013 -29.37 -7.98 -13.34
N ASN A 1014 -29.46 -6.67 -13.11
CA ASN A 1014 -28.40 -5.94 -12.42
C ASN A 1014 -28.28 -6.37 -10.95
N MET A 1015 -29.40 -6.69 -10.30
CA MET A 1015 -29.42 -7.25 -8.94
C MET A 1015 -28.76 -8.65 -8.89
N ARG A 1016 -29.02 -9.52 -9.87
CA ARG A 1016 -28.37 -10.84 -9.96
C ARG A 1016 -26.87 -10.72 -10.13
N VAL A 1017 -26.41 -9.84 -11.03
CA VAL A 1017 -24.97 -9.58 -11.21
C VAL A 1017 -24.35 -9.02 -9.92
N PHE A 1018 -25.02 -8.07 -9.26
CA PHE A 1018 -24.57 -7.53 -7.98
C PHE A 1018 -24.43 -8.62 -6.92
N ASN A 1019 -25.50 -9.40 -6.70
CA ASN A 1019 -25.52 -10.48 -5.71
C ASN A 1019 -24.44 -11.53 -5.98
N PHE A 1020 -24.25 -11.92 -7.25
CA PHE A 1020 -23.21 -12.87 -7.64
C PHE A 1020 -21.83 -12.35 -7.24
N ILE A 1021 -21.48 -11.12 -7.65
CA ILE A 1021 -20.17 -10.54 -7.36
C ILE A 1021 -19.95 -10.42 -5.86
N THR A 1022 -20.91 -9.86 -5.11
CA THR A 1022 -20.72 -9.61 -3.69
C THR A 1022 -20.63 -10.90 -2.89
N SER A 1023 -21.57 -11.83 -3.10
CA SER A 1023 -21.57 -13.10 -2.35
C SER A 1023 -20.40 -14.01 -2.72
N ASN A 1024 -19.98 -14.03 -3.99
CA ASN A 1024 -18.82 -14.80 -4.41
C ASN A 1024 -17.48 -14.17 -3.97
N SER A 1025 -17.44 -12.84 -3.78
CA SER A 1025 -16.22 -12.15 -3.31
C SER A 1025 -15.84 -12.53 -1.87
N ILE A 1026 -16.81 -12.96 -1.06
CA ILE A 1026 -16.60 -13.34 0.34
C ILE A 1026 -15.50 -14.41 0.43
N SER A 1027 -15.62 -15.51 -0.32
CA SER A 1027 -14.63 -16.60 -0.26
C SER A 1027 -13.22 -16.20 -0.69
N PHE A 1028 -13.08 -15.17 -1.53
CA PHE A 1028 -11.76 -14.62 -1.86
C PHE A 1028 -11.22 -13.78 -0.71
N ILE A 1029 -12.06 -12.95 -0.07
CA ILE A 1029 -11.68 -12.17 1.11
C ILE A 1029 -11.26 -13.12 2.26
N GLU A 1030 -12.04 -14.17 2.51
CA GLU A 1030 -11.73 -15.23 3.48
C GLU A 1030 -10.37 -15.87 3.18
N TYR A 1031 -10.11 -16.22 1.91
CA TYR A 1031 -8.83 -16.79 1.50
C TYR A 1031 -7.66 -15.82 1.71
N GLU A 1032 -7.82 -14.52 1.42
CA GLU A 1032 -6.75 -13.55 1.67
C GLU A 1032 -6.49 -13.36 3.17
N VAL A 1033 -7.53 -13.42 4.01
CA VAL A 1033 -7.40 -13.24 5.47
C VAL A 1033 -6.90 -14.50 6.17
N MET A 1034 -7.43 -15.68 5.81
CA MET A 1034 -7.20 -16.96 6.49
C MET A 1034 -6.35 -17.95 5.70
N ASN A 1035 -6.01 -17.67 4.44
CA ASN A 1035 -5.34 -18.61 3.52
C ASN A 1035 -6.08 -19.94 3.34
N SER A 1036 -7.39 -19.94 3.56
CA SER A 1036 -8.33 -21.05 3.38
C SER A 1036 -9.72 -20.49 3.13
N SER A 1037 -10.46 -21.09 2.20
CA SER A 1037 -11.91 -20.92 2.04
C SER A 1037 -12.47 -22.11 1.28
N ALA A 1038 -13.73 -22.49 1.56
CA ALA A 1038 -14.35 -23.67 0.98
C ALA A 1038 -14.42 -23.58 -0.57
N THR A 1039 -14.73 -22.40 -1.10
CA THR A 1039 -14.78 -22.15 -2.54
C THR A 1039 -13.41 -22.27 -3.22
N MET A 1040 -12.35 -21.71 -2.63
CA MET A 1040 -11.00 -21.78 -3.22
C MET A 1040 -10.44 -23.20 -3.23
N GLU A 1041 -10.72 -23.98 -2.18
CA GLU A 1041 -10.40 -25.40 -2.15
C GLU A 1041 -11.17 -26.19 -3.21
N LEU A 1042 -12.49 -25.96 -3.35
CA LEU A 1042 -13.30 -26.57 -4.40
C LEU A 1042 -12.76 -26.24 -5.80
N LEU A 1043 -12.37 -25.00 -6.05
CA LEU A 1043 -11.79 -24.57 -7.32
C LEU A 1043 -10.45 -25.25 -7.59
N TYR A 1044 -9.60 -25.39 -6.57
CA TYR A 1044 -8.36 -26.15 -6.66
C TYR A 1044 -8.61 -27.62 -7.01
N ILE A 1045 -9.58 -28.27 -6.36
CA ILE A 1045 -9.99 -29.65 -6.65
C ILE A 1045 -10.53 -29.76 -8.08
N TYR A 1046 -11.39 -28.83 -8.52
CA TYR A 1046 -11.92 -28.83 -9.88
C TYR A 1046 -10.81 -28.75 -10.94
N ASN A 1047 -9.85 -27.85 -10.76
CA ASN A 1047 -8.77 -27.62 -11.73
C ASN A 1047 -7.75 -28.76 -11.80
N ASN A 1048 -7.44 -29.42 -10.68
CA ASN A 1048 -6.42 -30.48 -10.61
C ASN A 1048 -7.01 -31.90 -10.63
N TYR A 1049 -8.26 -32.06 -10.19
CA TYR A 1049 -8.92 -33.34 -9.90
C TYR A 1049 -10.42 -33.30 -10.25
N ASN A 1050 -10.79 -32.76 -11.42
CA ASN A 1050 -12.20 -32.53 -11.83
C ASN A 1050 -13.18 -33.70 -11.56
N THR A 1051 -12.74 -34.96 -11.62
CA THR A 1051 -13.59 -36.14 -11.29
C THR A 1051 -14.04 -36.23 -9.82
N TYR A 1052 -13.54 -35.35 -8.95
CA TYR A 1052 -13.87 -35.28 -7.53
C TYR A 1052 -14.81 -34.11 -7.19
N VAL A 1053 -15.43 -33.50 -8.18
CA VAL A 1053 -16.46 -32.48 -8.00
C VAL A 1053 -17.76 -32.95 -8.65
N GLU A 1054 -18.86 -32.93 -7.89
CA GLU A 1054 -20.20 -33.23 -8.39
C GLU A 1054 -21.01 -31.95 -8.48
N ILE A 1055 -21.77 -31.79 -9.58
CA ILE A 1055 -22.68 -30.67 -9.79
C ILE A 1055 -24.07 -31.24 -10.05
N PHE A 1056 -25.07 -30.81 -9.28
CA PHE A 1056 -26.45 -31.24 -9.43
C PHE A 1056 -27.43 -30.13 -9.01
N GLU A 1057 -28.67 -30.21 -9.49
CA GLU A 1057 -29.75 -29.30 -9.09
C GLU A 1057 -30.69 -30.00 -8.11
N GLU A 1058 -31.04 -29.32 -7.02
CA GLU A 1058 -31.99 -29.82 -6.02
C GLU A 1058 -32.71 -28.65 -5.36
N ASN A 1059 -34.03 -28.75 -5.16
CA ASN A 1059 -34.87 -27.70 -4.57
C ASN A 1059 -34.74 -26.31 -5.25
N GLY A 1060 -34.39 -26.28 -6.55
CA GLY A 1060 -34.19 -25.03 -7.30
C GLY A 1060 -32.84 -24.34 -7.07
N PHE A 1061 -31.88 -25.02 -6.43
CA PHE A 1061 -30.50 -24.55 -6.26
C PHE A 1061 -29.54 -25.44 -7.06
N ILE A 1062 -28.45 -24.85 -7.54
CA ILE A 1062 -27.31 -25.60 -8.07
C ILE A 1062 -26.37 -25.89 -6.89
N ILE A 1063 -26.05 -27.16 -6.70
CA ILE A 1063 -25.16 -27.65 -5.64
C ILE A 1063 -23.88 -28.15 -6.30
N ILE A 1064 -22.74 -27.64 -5.84
CA ILE A 1064 -21.41 -28.13 -6.18
C ILE A 1064 -20.82 -28.77 -4.93
N LYS A 1065 -20.45 -30.04 -5.00
CA LYS A 1065 -20.00 -30.85 -3.88
C LYS A 1065 -18.61 -31.41 -4.14
N SER A 1066 -17.73 -31.33 -3.15
CA SER A 1066 -16.46 -32.05 -3.15
C SER A 1066 -16.66 -33.52 -2.77
N LEU A 1067 -15.93 -34.41 -3.42
CA LEU A 1067 -15.83 -35.82 -3.04
C LEU A 1067 -14.58 -36.13 -2.18
N MET A 1068 -13.73 -35.13 -1.93
CA MET A 1068 -12.50 -35.28 -1.13
C MET A 1068 -12.63 -34.72 0.29
N ASN A 1069 -13.50 -33.74 0.48
CA ASN A 1069 -13.79 -33.08 1.76
C ASN A 1069 -15.26 -32.66 1.79
N ASP A 1070 -15.69 -32.07 2.90
CA ASP A 1070 -17.09 -31.74 3.17
C ASP A 1070 -17.47 -30.30 2.76
N ASN A 1071 -16.79 -29.79 1.72
CA ASN A 1071 -17.02 -28.46 1.16
C ASN A 1071 -18.12 -28.48 0.09
N PHE A 1072 -19.01 -27.49 0.16
CA PHE A 1072 -20.10 -27.29 -0.79
C PHE A 1072 -20.17 -25.84 -1.27
N LEU A 1073 -20.65 -25.65 -2.49
CA LEU A 1073 -21.12 -24.38 -3.02
C LEU A 1073 -22.61 -24.52 -3.38
N VAL A 1074 -23.42 -23.56 -2.95
CA VAL A 1074 -24.86 -23.50 -3.21
C VAL A 1074 -25.16 -22.20 -3.95
N ILE A 1075 -25.65 -22.32 -5.17
CA ILE A 1075 -25.99 -21.17 -6.02
C ILE A 1075 -27.50 -21.14 -6.20
N ASP A 1076 -28.12 -20.01 -5.83
CA ASP A 1076 -29.52 -19.73 -6.17
C ASP A 1076 -29.58 -19.12 -7.57
N PRO A 1077 -30.09 -19.80 -8.60
CA PRO A 1077 -30.09 -19.29 -9.97
C PRO A 1077 -30.95 -18.03 -10.16
N GLU A 1078 -31.95 -17.80 -9.30
CA GLU A 1078 -32.85 -16.65 -9.42
C GLU A 1078 -32.32 -15.39 -8.73
N THR A 1079 -31.68 -15.53 -7.58
CA THR A 1079 -31.05 -14.40 -6.86
C THR A 1079 -29.57 -14.22 -7.21
N SER A 1080 -28.96 -15.26 -7.77
CA SER A 1080 -27.52 -15.39 -8.04
C SER A 1080 -26.62 -15.31 -6.81
N ILE A 1081 -27.18 -15.44 -5.60
CA ILE A 1081 -26.40 -15.52 -4.37
C ILE A 1081 -25.68 -16.87 -4.33
N VAL A 1082 -24.37 -16.81 -4.11
CA VAL A 1082 -23.47 -17.94 -3.94
C VAL A 1082 -23.17 -18.09 -2.45
N ARG A 1083 -23.30 -19.31 -1.92
CA ARG A 1083 -22.97 -19.64 -0.53
C ARG A 1083 -22.03 -20.81 -0.49
N ASP A 1084 -20.98 -20.70 0.29
CA ASP A 1084 -20.14 -21.84 0.63
C ASP A 1084 -20.33 -22.30 2.08
N ILE A 1085 -20.00 -23.56 2.31
CA ILE A 1085 -20.14 -24.21 3.61
C ILE A 1085 -19.21 -25.42 3.69
N ASP A 1086 -18.53 -25.55 4.82
CA ASP A 1086 -17.91 -26.79 5.30
C ASP A 1086 -18.83 -27.43 6.35
N THR A 1087 -19.39 -28.59 6.03
CA THR A 1087 -20.39 -29.24 6.89
C THR A 1087 -19.82 -29.98 8.09
N VAL A 1088 -18.51 -30.29 8.13
CA VAL A 1088 -17.87 -30.94 9.29
C VAL A 1088 -17.63 -29.94 10.40
N ASN A 1089 -17.06 -28.80 10.06
CA ASN A 1089 -16.73 -27.76 11.02
C ASN A 1089 -17.92 -26.79 11.24
N ASN A 1090 -18.95 -26.90 10.39
CA ASN A 1090 -20.06 -25.95 10.32
C ASN A 1090 -19.53 -24.50 10.19
N LEU A 1091 -18.48 -24.36 9.38
CA LEU A 1091 -17.79 -23.13 9.06
C LEU A 1091 -18.29 -22.60 7.72
N TYR A 1092 -18.46 -21.28 7.68
CA TYR A 1092 -18.94 -20.52 6.51
C TYR A 1092 -17.88 -19.47 6.17
N GLY A 1093 -16.61 -19.90 6.22
CA GLY A 1093 -15.43 -19.05 6.31
C GLY A 1093 -14.13 -19.84 6.19
N GLY A 1094 -13.01 -19.18 6.50
CA GLY A 1094 -11.67 -19.78 6.49
C GLY A 1094 -11.14 -20.17 7.87
N TYR A 1095 -10.16 -21.08 7.92
CA TYR A 1095 -9.45 -21.42 9.15
C TYR A 1095 -7.94 -21.58 8.95
N MET A 1096 -7.17 -21.42 10.03
CA MET A 1096 -5.73 -21.68 10.09
C MET A 1096 -5.38 -22.60 11.26
N ASN A 1097 -4.42 -23.50 11.04
CA ASN A 1097 -3.84 -24.29 12.11
C ASN A 1097 -3.04 -23.41 13.07
N GLY A 1098 -3.12 -23.72 14.38
CA GLY A 1098 -2.55 -22.92 15.47
C GLY A 1098 -1.04 -22.59 15.40
N VAL A 1099 -0.28 -23.23 14.52
CA VAL A 1099 1.18 -23.02 14.37
C VAL A 1099 1.53 -21.83 13.46
N ASP A 1100 0.62 -21.39 12.58
CA ASP A 1100 0.85 -20.31 11.59
C ASP A 1100 0.31 -18.93 12.04
N VAL A 1101 -0.27 -18.87 13.24
CA VAL A 1101 -1.08 -17.76 13.81
C VAL A 1101 -0.36 -16.41 13.85
N GLN A 1102 0.92 -16.36 14.25
CA GLN A 1102 1.62 -15.09 14.46
C GLN A 1102 2.10 -14.41 13.16
N ARG A 1103 2.15 -15.13 12.03
CA ARG A 1103 2.74 -14.62 10.79
C ARG A 1103 1.73 -13.93 9.87
N ASN A 1104 0.46 -14.35 9.89
CA ASN A 1104 -0.56 -13.85 8.96
C ASN A 1104 -1.40 -12.72 9.56
N LEU A 1105 -1.73 -12.75 10.86
CA LEU A 1105 -2.41 -11.62 11.53
C LEU A 1105 -1.61 -10.31 11.43
N GLY A 1106 -0.28 -10.37 11.49
CA GLY A 1106 0.60 -9.21 11.28
C GLY A 1106 0.73 -8.74 9.83
N LYS A 1107 0.44 -9.61 8.85
CA LYS A 1107 0.40 -9.26 7.41
C LYS A 1107 -0.93 -8.62 7.02
N ASN A 1108 -2.04 -9.10 7.57
CA ASN A 1108 -3.38 -8.59 7.22
C ASN A 1108 -3.62 -7.17 7.72
N ILE A 1109 -2.93 -6.73 8.78
CA ILE A 1109 -2.94 -5.33 9.24
C ILE A 1109 -2.13 -4.41 8.29
N SER A 1110 -1.41 -4.94 7.31
CA SER A 1110 -0.64 -4.16 6.32
C SER A 1110 -1.26 -4.08 4.92
N LEU A 1111 -2.34 -4.82 4.68
CA LEU A 1111 -3.21 -4.76 3.49
C LEU A 1111 -4.35 -3.75 3.75
#